data_AF-A0A2T7Q1S2-F1
#
_entry.id   AF-A0A2T7Q1S2-F1
#
_cell.length_a   1.000
_cell.length_b   1.000
_cell.length_c   1.000
_cell.angle_alpha   90.00
_cell.angle_beta   90.00
_cell.angle_gamma   90.00
#
_symmetry.space_group_name_H-M   'P 1'
#
loop_
_entity.id
_entity.type
_entity.pdbx_description
1 polymer ?
#
loop_
_entity_poly.entity_id
_entity_poly.type
_entity_poly.pdbx_seq_one_letter_code
_entity_poly.pdbx_strand_id
1 'polypeptide(L)'
;MSVNIPGLCAVVGFYIVILVSGIIAGRKTAKSKSRDDIILANRSMGFLISFFTVTATMIGGGYINGTAEAVAFQGLLWANAPICYCISLFIAGLVYAPKMRRGEYVTMFDPFQLKYGRKVGALLFLPQVLGDLFWSAAILSALGNTISVILDFDATISVIISACVAIVYTFLGGLYSVAYTDVIQLVFIAVGLFLVFPFAMNHEAVDLSRVSDTWLGTIPTSSIGVYLDFTLLLILGGLPWQTYYQRVLACKSARVACVSSLVGAVASVILAIPPCVIGVVGGSTDWNLTTYPGEIPIPPSKQSSILPLVLQYLCPVPVSVIGIGAVSAAVMSSADSIILASASVFTKNIYCEIIRPKASDREILWVLRGSIVLVGVLGTVVAITVNSIYGLFVLCSDLMYVILFPQLTLVLWFPPANAYGCLAGYLLALTLRLLGGEGLLGLPAALHYPWYDASEDVQRFPFRTFSMLCCVLAIVVVSLLTNAMFLRGWVPLKYDVLRCSRRRTIDVRPSKADGQATELEPMALADVKDECRHPWSGVHLVFYALTLAVGIWAGRRSGKNSTVVEVFLANRNMGLLVSLFTLTDPGWLLPNPTKHHPAVRIRINNVCLTTSFSLSSGSTISVIMDLSDILSITVSAVVAVVYTFLGGLRSVAYTDIVQLVCIAVGLAIACPFAVRNAAVDFSKLGSSWVGQVPTDQVGIFVDLFAVVALGGIPWQVYFQRILACSTTDFARLSSCVAAVMCALFAVPPALMGLGRSRHRSVRVTVNCVADWNSTSYLGEVPIPAEKMSLMLPLTLRYLCPRPVAIVGIGTLAAAVMSSADSSILSSATVFTNNIYRNALRSQASDRELVWVLRVAILVVGVISTGIAIVARSVYGLYVMCSDLMYVILFPQFTCVLFLPGTNSYGGLAGFVISLLLRLFGGESLIGLPAVLKFPLYSEQHGQRFPFRTVAMLCNLLAIVLGSKLTHVAFNRGWLSPSLDILHSFPHPLHPHSTRPWR
;
A
#
# COMPACT_ATOMS: atom_id res chain seq x y z
N MET A 1 1.00 -13.83 52.62
CA MET A 1 -0.12 -13.06 52.08
C MET A 1 0.03 -11.60 52.50
N SER A 2 0.56 -10.77 51.62
CA SER A 2 0.60 -9.31 51.80
C SER A 2 0.09 -8.71 50.50
N VAL A 3 -1.19 -8.35 50.46
CA VAL A 3 -1.81 -7.70 49.30
C VAL A 3 -1.00 -6.45 48.97
N ASN A 4 -0.63 -6.25 47.70
CA ASN A 4 0.03 -5.03 47.25
C ASN A 4 -0.98 -3.87 47.26
N ILE A 5 -1.18 -3.27 48.45
CA ILE A 5 -2.16 -2.19 48.69
C ILE A 5 -1.96 -1.02 47.71
N PRO A 6 -0.71 -0.54 47.44
CA PRO A 6 -0.49 0.49 46.42
C PRO A 6 -0.97 0.09 45.01
N GLY A 7 -0.71 -1.16 44.60
CA GLY A 7 -1.18 -1.68 43.31
C GLY A 7 -2.70 -1.79 43.21
N LEU A 8 -3.35 -2.26 44.27
CA LEU A 8 -4.81 -2.32 44.35
C LEU A 8 -5.44 -0.92 44.23
N CYS A 9 -4.96 0.05 44.99
CA CYS A 9 -5.48 1.42 44.95
C CYS A 9 -5.35 2.05 43.55
N ALA A 10 -4.27 1.78 42.84
CA ALA A 10 -4.05 2.31 41.50
C ALA A 10 -4.91 1.62 40.42
N VAL A 11 -5.07 0.29 40.49
CA VAL A 11 -5.96 -0.45 39.57
C VAL A 11 -7.41 0.01 39.77
N VAL A 12 -7.87 0.13 41.02
CA VAL A 12 -9.20 0.65 41.34
C VAL A 12 -9.37 2.09 40.88
N GLY A 13 -8.38 2.95 41.12
CA GLY A 13 -8.39 4.35 40.65
C GLY A 13 -8.48 4.43 39.12
N PHE A 14 -7.73 3.61 38.41
CA PHE A 14 -7.77 3.50 36.96
C PHE A 14 -9.15 3.04 36.44
N TYR A 15 -9.74 2.03 37.08
CA TYR A 15 -11.08 1.54 36.73
C TYR A 15 -12.15 2.62 36.94
N ILE A 16 -12.04 3.40 38.01
CA ILE A 16 -12.92 4.55 38.26
C ILE A 16 -12.75 5.60 37.15
N VAL A 17 -11.52 5.92 36.73
CA VAL A 17 -11.27 6.87 35.64
C VAL A 17 -11.89 6.40 34.32
N ILE A 18 -11.75 5.12 33.96
CA ILE A 18 -12.40 4.56 32.76
C ILE A 18 -13.92 4.63 32.91
N LEU A 19 -14.46 4.18 34.03
CA LEU A 19 -15.90 4.15 34.27
C LEU A 19 -16.52 5.55 34.19
N VAL A 20 -15.90 6.54 34.84
CA VAL A 20 -16.35 7.93 34.85
C VAL A 20 -16.24 8.56 33.46
N SER A 21 -15.10 8.41 32.78
CA SER A 21 -14.93 8.94 31.41
C SER A 21 -15.90 8.31 30.42
N GLY A 22 -16.15 7.00 30.54
CA GLY A 22 -17.15 6.28 29.75
C GLY A 22 -18.58 6.76 30.01
N ILE A 23 -18.96 6.97 31.27
CA ILE A 23 -20.27 7.52 31.63
C ILE A 23 -20.44 8.95 31.08
N ILE A 24 -19.42 9.81 31.21
CA ILE A 24 -19.47 11.19 30.69
C ILE A 24 -19.62 11.20 29.16
N ALA A 25 -18.85 10.37 28.45
CA ALA A 25 -18.96 10.23 27.01
C ALA A 25 -20.32 9.64 26.58
N GLY A 26 -20.82 8.67 27.34
CA GLY A 26 -22.12 8.00 27.14
C GLY A 26 -23.33 8.94 27.27
N ARG A 27 -23.22 10.06 28.00
CA ARG A 27 -24.27 11.09 28.05
C ARG A 27 -24.54 11.73 26.67
N LYS A 28 -23.60 11.68 25.73
CA LYS A 28 -23.83 12.09 24.33
C LYS A 28 -24.73 11.09 23.61
N THR A 29 -24.51 9.79 23.82
CA THR A 29 -25.36 8.71 23.28
C THR A 29 -26.78 8.79 23.83
N ALA A 30 -26.94 9.12 25.12
CA ALA A 30 -28.26 9.25 25.76
C ALA A 30 -29.12 10.41 25.23
N LYS A 31 -28.51 11.42 24.58
CA LYS A 31 -29.22 12.54 23.94
C LYS A 31 -29.61 12.26 22.48
N SER A 32 -29.25 11.09 21.96
CA SER A 32 -29.49 10.75 20.56
C SER A 32 -30.93 10.26 20.32
N LYS A 33 -31.45 10.55 19.12
CA LYS A 33 -32.77 10.15 18.62
C LYS A 33 -32.73 9.23 17.39
N SER A 34 -31.55 8.82 16.89
CA SER A 34 -31.41 8.11 15.61
C SER A 34 -30.67 6.78 15.76
N ARG A 35 -31.06 5.78 14.97
CA ARG A 35 -30.42 4.45 14.91
C ARG A 35 -28.92 4.50 14.59
N ASP A 36 -28.51 5.36 13.66
CA ASP A 36 -27.11 5.50 13.24
C ASP A 36 -26.25 6.12 14.34
N ASP A 37 -26.83 6.93 15.21
CA ASP A 37 -26.12 7.48 16.38
C ASP A 37 -25.86 6.40 17.43
N ILE A 38 -26.81 5.48 17.62
CA ILE A 38 -26.71 4.41 18.63
C ILE A 38 -25.62 3.40 18.23
N ILE A 39 -25.54 3.04 16.95
CA ILE A 39 -24.65 1.96 16.47
C ILE A 39 -23.32 2.48 15.91
N LEU A 40 -23.33 3.65 15.24
CA LEU A 40 -22.18 4.20 14.51
C LEU A 40 -21.76 5.60 14.98
N ALA A 41 -22.25 6.08 16.12
CA ALA A 41 -21.86 7.39 16.64
C ALA A 41 -22.02 8.52 15.60
N ASN A 42 -23.13 8.49 14.84
CA ASN A 42 -23.49 9.43 13.77
C ASN A 42 -22.43 9.58 12.67
N ARG A 43 -21.54 8.59 12.53
CA ARG A 43 -20.40 8.65 11.62
C ARG A 43 -19.58 9.93 11.74
N SER A 44 -19.51 10.53 12.93
CA SER A 44 -18.91 11.85 13.12
C SER A 44 -17.44 11.79 13.59
N MET A 45 -16.87 10.58 13.72
CA MET A 45 -15.52 10.43 14.24
C MET A 45 -14.48 11.08 13.31
N GLY A 46 -13.74 12.03 13.89
CA GLY A 46 -12.60 12.67 13.27
C GLY A 46 -11.33 11.80 13.33
N PHE A 47 -10.30 12.21 12.60
CA PHE A 47 -9.06 11.44 12.46
C PHE A 47 -8.43 11.01 13.78
N LEU A 48 -8.35 11.90 14.76
CA LEU A 48 -7.68 11.62 16.03
C LEU A 48 -8.38 10.49 16.80
N ILE A 49 -9.69 10.60 17.02
CA ILE A 49 -10.48 9.57 17.71
C ILE A 49 -10.41 8.25 16.92
N SER A 50 -10.59 8.30 15.59
CA SER A 50 -10.55 7.12 14.72
C SER A 50 -9.19 6.40 14.75
N PHE A 51 -8.08 7.13 14.76
CA PHE A 51 -6.74 6.56 14.88
C PHE A 51 -6.58 5.81 16.21
N PHE A 52 -6.90 6.46 17.33
CA PHE A 52 -6.75 5.88 18.66
C PHE A 52 -7.63 4.63 18.85
N THR A 53 -8.91 4.70 18.50
CA THR A 53 -9.84 3.56 18.67
C THR A 53 -9.51 2.37 17.75
N VAL A 54 -9.17 2.61 16.47
CA VAL A 54 -8.77 1.53 15.55
C VAL A 54 -7.51 0.84 16.06
N THR A 55 -6.54 1.61 16.57
CA THR A 55 -5.30 1.07 17.10
C THR A 55 -5.53 0.30 18.41
N ALA A 56 -6.28 0.87 19.35
CA ALA A 56 -6.59 0.24 20.65
C ALA A 56 -7.42 -1.04 20.52
N THR A 57 -8.26 -1.15 19.49
CA THR A 57 -9.06 -2.36 19.23
C THR A 57 -8.19 -3.52 18.76
N MET A 58 -7.10 -3.23 18.05
CA MET A 58 -6.22 -4.27 17.46
C MET A 58 -5.06 -4.64 18.39
N ILE A 59 -4.60 -3.68 19.20
CA ILE A 59 -3.58 -3.86 20.21
C ILE A 59 -4.26 -4.18 21.53
N GLY A 60 -4.64 -5.45 21.68
CA GLY A 60 -5.33 -5.93 22.87
C GLY A 60 -4.43 -6.62 23.89
N GLY A 61 -5.04 -7.03 25.00
CA GLY A 61 -4.37 -7.81 26.04
C GLY A 61 -3.70 -9.09 25.52
N GLY A 62 -4.38 -9.82 24.62
CA GLY A 62 -3.80 -11.02 23.98
C GLY A 62 -2.61 -10.71 23.07
N TYR A 63 -2.63 -9.56 22.39
CA TYR A 63 -1.51 -9.11 21.56
C TYR A 63 -0.27 -8.81 22.42
N ILE A 64 -0.44 -8.08 23.52
CA ILE A 64 0.65 -7.66 24.41
C ILE A 64 1.18 -8.85 25.22
N ASN A 65 0.31 -9.58 25.91
CA ASN A 65 0.70 -10.73 26.74
C ASN A 65 1.26 -11.87 25.89
N GLY A 66 0.59 -12.21 24.77
CA GLY A 66 1.02 -13.29 23.90
C GLY A 66 2.33 -12.98 23.17
N THR A 67 2.60 -11.71 22.83
CA THR A 67 3.91 -11.32 22.26
C THR A 67 5.02 -11.51 23.28
N ALA A 68 4.84 -11.07 24.53
CA ALA A 68 5.84 -11.25 25.57
C ALA A 68 6.09 -12.74 25.89
N GLU A 69 5.04 -13.55 25.96
CA GLU A 69 5.11 -15.01 26.15
C GLU A 69 5.87 -15.69 25.00
N ALA A 70 5.51 -15.41 23.75
CA ALA A 70 6.16 -16.00 22.59
C ALA A 70 7.65 -15.64 22.53
N VAL A 71 8.01 -14.38 22.77
CA VAL A 71 9.42 -13.96 22.76
C VAL A 71 10.22 -14.60 23.89
N ALA A 72 9.64 -14.74 25.09
CA ALA A 72 10.32 -15.31 26.25
C ALA A 72 10.67 -16.79 26.08
N PHE A 73 9.77 -17.59 25.49
CA PHE A 73 9.90 -19.05 25.47
C PHE A 73 10.15 -19.66 24.08
N GLN A 74 9.77 -18.98 23.00
CA GLN A 74 9.86 -19.49 21.62
C GLN A 74 10.79 -18.62 20.73
N GLY A 75 11.00 -17.36 21.11
CA GLY A 75 11.85 -16.39 20.39
C GLY A 75 11.06 -15.46 19.47
N LEU A 76 11.73 -14.41 18.99
CA LEU A 76 11.11 -13.32 18.23
C LEU A 76 10.43 -13.78 16.93
N LEU A 77 10.96 -14.82 16.27
CA LEU A 77 10.34 -15.38 15.06
C LEU A 77 8.93 -15.93 15.32
N TRP A 78 8.66 -16.48 16.50
CA TRP A 78 7.34 -17.01 16.84
C TRP A 78 6.34 -15.93 17.29
N ALA A 79 6.82 -14.73 17.60
CA ALA A 79 6.01 -13.56 17.88
C ALA A 79 5.43 -12.94 16.59
N ASN A 80 4.58 -13.71 15.88
CA ASN A 80 4.02 -13.33 14.58
C ASN A 80 2.97 -12.22 14.64
N ALA A 81 2.28 -12.09 15.78
CA ALA A 81 1.13 -11.18 15.91
C ALA A 81 1.45 -9.73 15.50
N PRO A 82 2.55 -9.09 15.95
CA PRO A 82 2.84 -7.71 15.58
C PRO A 82 2.96 -7.44 14.09
N ILE A 83 3.73 -8.27 13.39
CA ILE A 83 3.96 -8.12 11.95
C ILE A 83 2.68 -8.47 11.18
N CYS A 84 1.99 -9.53 11.58
CA CYS A 84 0.77 -9.98 10.89
C CYS A 84 -0.37 -8.96 10.99
N TYR A 85 -0.63 -8.41 12.19
CA TYR A 85 -1.68 -7.40 12.36
C TYR A 85 -1.34 -6.07 11.68
N CYS A 86 -0.06 -5.69 11.61
CA CYS A 86 0.38 -4.54 10.82
C CYS A 86 0.03 -4.73 9.33
N ILE A 87 0.38 -5.88 8.75
CA ILE A 87 0.04 -6.19 7.36
C ILE A 87 -1.48 -6.25 7.17
N SER A 88 -2.20 -6.86 8.11
CA SER A 88 -3.67 -6.95 8.09
C SER A 88 -4.32 -5.58 8.06
N LEU A 89 -3.93 -4.66 8.96
CA LEU A 89 -4.45 -3.30 9.01
C LEU A 89 -4.07 -2.47 7.78
N PHE A 90 -2.88 -2.71 7.22
CA PHE A 90 -2.45 -2.05 6.00
C PHE A 90 -3.34 -2.45 4.81
N ILE A 91 -3.59 -3.76 4.64
CA ILE A 91 -4.48 -4.28 3.60
C ILE A 91 -5.92 -3.81 3.84
N ALA A 92 -6.42 -3.92 5.07
CA ALA A 92 -7.76 -3.49 5.45
C ALA A 92 -7.95 -1.99 5.17
N GLY A 93 -6.99 -1.15 5.54
CA GLY A 93 -7.03 0.30 5.37
C GLY A 93 -7.01 0.76 3.92
N LEU A 94 -6.22 0.11 3.06
CA LEU A 94 -6.11 0.47 1.64
C LEU A 94 -7.26 -0.06 0.80
N VAL A 95 -7.64 -1.32 1.02
CA VAL A 95 -8.52 -2.06 0.11
C VAL A 95 -9.96 -2.10 0.63
N TYR A 96 -10.17 -2.48 1.89
CA TYR A 96 -11.50 -2.78 2.44
C TYR A 96 -12.19 -1.54 3.02
N ALA A 97 -11.52 -0.79 3.87
CA ALA A 97 -12.09 0.34 4.61
C ALA A 97 -12.71 1.43 3.71
N PRO A 98 -12.08 1.87 2.61
CA PRO A 98 -12.68 2.88 1.74
C PRO A 98 -13.94 2.36 1.05
N LYS A 99 -13.93 1.09 0.64
CA LYS A 99 -15.04 0.45 -0.07
C LYS A 99 -16.25 0.28 0.87
N MET A 100 -16.00 -0.18 2.09
CA MET A 100 -17.01 -0.35 3.13
C MET A 100 -17.61 0.99 3.54
N ARG A 101 -16.77 2.01 3.77
CA ARG A 101 -17.26 3.32 4.19
C ARG A 101 -18.04 4.08 3.10
N ARG A 102 -17.64 3.94 1.82
CA ARG A 102 -18.36 4.52 0.67
C ARG A 102 -19.69 3.80 0.39
N GLY A 103 -19.80 2.52 0.75
CA GLY A 103 -21.05 1.77 0.65
C GLY A 103 -22.09 2.13 1.72
N GLU A 104 -21.76 3.04 2.64
CA GLU A 104 -22.64 3.49 3.71
C GLU A 104 -23.24 2.35 4.53
N TYR A 105 -22.46 1.28 4.70
CA TYR A 105 -22.85 0.14 5.53
C TYR A 105 -22.85 0.50 7.02
N VAL A 106 -23.67 -0.21 7.78
CA VAL A 106 -23.76 -0.11 9.25
C VAL A 106 -22.91 -1.20 9.90
N THR A 107 -22.85 -2.38 9.29
CA THR A 107 -22.02 -3.49 9.78
C THR A 107 -21.23 -4.12 8.65
N MET A 108 -20.24 -4.95 9.00
CA MET A 108 -19.55 -5.78 8.02
C MET A 108 -20.51 -6.75 7.31
N PHE A 109 -21.65 -7.10 7.92
CA PHE A 109 -22.59 -8.08 7.40
C PHE A 109 -23.56 -7.54 6.35
N ASP A 110 -23.69 -6.22 6.22
CA ASP A 110 -24.64 -5.59 5.30
C ASP A 110 -24.41 -5.97 3.83
N PRO A 111 -23.17 -5.97 3.27
CA PRO A 111 -22.91 -6.46 1.91
C PRO A 111 -23.40 -7.89 1.68
N PHE A 112 -23.24 -8.77 2.68
CA PHE A 112 -23.68 -10.16 2.57
C PHE A 112 -25.20 -10.26 2.53
N GLN A 113 -25.92 -9.53 3.38
CA GLN A 113 -27.38 -9.53 3.39
C GLN A 113 -27.97 -8.88 2.13
N LEU A 114 -27.28 -7.88 1.57
CA LEU A 114 -27.66 -7.24 0.32
C LEU A 114 -27.39 -8.12 -0.91
N LYS A 115 -26.35 -8.96 -0.89
CA LYS A 115 -26.01 -9.80 -2.04
C LYS A 115 -26.59 -11.21 -1.97
N TYR A 116 -26.45 -11.88 -0.83
CA TYR A 116 -26.87 -13.27 -0.61
C TYR A 116 -28.28 -13.39 -0.01
N GLY A 117 -28.87 -12.27 0.40
CA GLY A 117 -30.17 -12.22 1.05
C GLY A 117 -30.09 -12.35 2.56
N ARG A 118 -31.16 -11.93 3.24
CA ARG A 118 -31.19 -11.77 4.71
C ARG A 118 -30.88 -13.07 5.48
N LYS A 119 -31.46 -14.20 5.05
CA LYS A 119 -31.30 -15.51 5.72
C LYS A 119 -29.87 -16.05 5.61
N VAL A 120 -29.31 -16.07 4.39
CA VAL A 120 -27.94 -16.56 4.16
C VAL A 120 -26.91 -15.63 4.78
N GLY A 121 -27.12 -14.31 4.69
CA GLY A 121 -26.26 -13.35 5.39
C GLY A 121 -26.27 -13.50 6.91
N ALA A 122 -27.39 -13.92 7.50
CA ALA A 122 -27.46 -14.23 8.94
C ALA A 122 -26.79 -15.55 9.33
N LEU A 123 -26.66 -16.53 8.42
CA LEU A 123 -25.87 -17.74 8.71
C LEU A 123 -24.40 -17.39 8.94
N LEU A 124 -23.87 -16.42 8.17
CA LEU A 124 -22.49 -15.95 8.29
C LEU A 124 -22.21 -15.23 9.63
N PHE A 125 -23.24 -14.90 10.40
CA PHE A 125 -23.06 -14.38 11.75
C PHE A 125 -22.60 -15.44 12.75
N LEU A 126 -22.93 -16.72 12.55
CA LEU A 126 -22.60 -17.78 13.51
C LEU A 126 -21.07 -17.93 13.72
N PRO A 127 -20.23 -18.04 12.67
CA PRO A 127 -18.78 -18.04 12.85
C PRO A 127 -18.30 -16.81 13.63
N GLN A 128 -18.85 -15.63 13.35
CA GLN A 128 -18.43 -14.38 14.01
C GLN A 128 -18.71 -14.40 15.50
N VAL A 129 -19.91 -14.81 15.92
CA VAL A 129 -20.25 -14.87 17.35
C VAL A 129 -19.36 -15.86 18.07
N LEU A 130 -19.09 -17.01 17.48
CA LEU A 130 -18.19 -18.00 18.08
C LEU A 130 -16.77 -17.44 18.20
N GLY A 131 -16.27 -16.78 17.16
CA GLY A 131 -14.98 -16.10 17.19
C GLY A 131 -14.92 -15.02 18.26
N ASP A 132 -15.90 -14.14 18.31
CA ASP A 132 -16.00 -13.06 19.30
C ASP A 132 -16.12 -13.60 20.73
N LEU A 133 -16.83 -14.72 20.93
CA LEU A 133 -16.97 -15.40 22.22
C LEU A 133 -15.62 -15.95 22.72
N PHE A 134 -14.90 -16.68 21.86
CA PHE A 134 -13.59 -17.23 22.20
C PHE A 134 -12.57 -16.11 22.46
N TRP A 135 -12.61 -15.05 21.66
CA TRP A 135 -11.75 -13.87 21.86
C TRP A 135 -12.04 -13.15 23.17
N SER A 136 -13.32 -12.89 23.47
CA SER A 136 -13.74 -12.29 24.74
C SER A 136 -13.30 -13.13 25.93
N ALA A 137 -13.40 -14.45 25.82
CA ALA A 137 -12.97 -15.36 26.87
C ALA A 137 -11.45 -15.31 27.10
N ALA A 138 -10.67 -15.34 26.02
CA ALA A 138 -9.20 -15.25 26.09
C ALA A 138 -8.73 -13.96 26.79
N ILE A 139 -9.34 -12.83 26.42
CA ILE A 139 -9.04 -11.51 26.98
C ILE A 139 -9.45 -11.41 28.44
N LEU A 140 -10.67 -11.82 28.79
CA LEU A 140 -11.15 -11.76 30.18
C LEU A 140 -10.30 -12.67 31.09
N SER A 141 -9.92 -13.86 30.61
CA SER A 141 -9.00 -14.76 31.31
C SER A 141 -7.61 -14.13 31.50
N ALA A 142 -7.04 -13.52 30.45
CA ALA A 142 -5.76 -12.82 30.53
C ALA A 142 -5.77 -11.66 31.54
N LEU A 143 -6.87 -10.90 31.61
CA LEU A 143 -7.05 -9.84 32.61
C LEU A 143 -7.14 -10.40 34.02
N GLY A 144 -7.95 -11.44 34.22
CA GLY A 144 -8.12 -12.09 35.52
C GLY A 144 -6.80 -12.65 36.05
N ASN A 145 -5.99 -13.28 35.20
CA ASN A 145 -4.66 -13.76 35.58
C ASN A 145 -3.71 -12.61 35.96
N THR A 146 -3.75 -11.51 35.20
CA THR A 146 -2.94 -10.32 35.53
C THR A 146 -3.30 -9.81 36.93
N ILE A 147 -4.60 -9.65 37.22
CA ILE A 147 -5.08 -9.15 38.52
C ILE A 147 -4.81 -10.14 39.66
N SER A 148 -4.98 -11.44 39.41
CA SER A 148 -4.70 -12.50 40.38
C SER A 148 -3.26 -12.45 40.87
N VAL A 149 -2.30 -12.28 39.96
CA VAL A 149 -0.86 -12.16 40.27
C VAL A 149 -0.55 -10.95 41.17
N ILE A 150 -1.30 -9.85 41.02
CA ILE A 150 -1.05 -8.58 41.71
C ILE A 150 -1.72 -8.54 43.09
N LEU A 151 -2.97 -8.96 43.13
CA LEU A 151 -3.81 -8.89 44.33
C LEU A 151 -3.70 -10.14 45.20
N ASP A 152 -3.01 -11.17 44.71
CA ASP A 152 -2.97 -12.51 45.32
C ASP A 152 -4.41 -13.05 45.51
N PHE A 153 -5.29 -12.73 44.55
CA PHE A 153 -6.71 -13.11 44.54
C PHE A 153 -6.94 -14.34 43.67
N ASP A 154 -8.03 -15.05 43.96
CA ASP A 154 -8.51 -16.13 43.11
C ASP A 154 -8.73 -15.62 41.66
N ALA A 155 -8.23 -16.38 40.69
CA ALA A 155 -8.30 -16.02 39.28
C ALA A 155 -9.75 -15.90 38.80
N THR A 156 -10.66 -16.76 39.29
CA THR A 156 -12.08 -16.75 38.94
C THR A 156 -12.75 -15.46 39.38
N ILE A 157 -12.52 -15.04 40.63
CA ILE A 157 -13.06 -13.80 41.18
C ILE A 157 -12.53 -12.59 40.39
N SER A 158 -11.24 -12.62 40.04
CA SER A 158 -10.60 -11.56 39.27
C SER A 158 -11.22 -11.42 37.87
N VAL A 159 -11.46 -12.54 37.16
CA VAL A 159 -12.16 -12.55 35.87
C VAL A 159 -13.57 -11.96 35.99
N ILE A 160 -14.34 -12.37 37.02
CA ILE A 160 -15.72 -11.90 37.22
C ILE A 160 -15.76 -10.39 37.45
N ILE A 161 -14.90 -9.87 38.33
CA ILE A 161 -14.84 -8.43 38.63
C ILE A 161 -14.53 -7.63 37.35
N SER A 162 -13.52 -8.06 36.59
CA SER A 162 -13.13 -7.41 35.34
C SER A 162 -14.23 -7.44 34.28
N ALA A 163 -14.91 -8.57 34.13
CA ALA A 163 -16.04 -8.70 33.22
C ALA A 163 -17.20 -7.77 33.62
N CYS A 164 -17.54 -7.70 34.91
CA CYS A 164 -18.58 -6.80 35.40
C CYS A 164 -18.27 -5.33 35.05
N VAL A 165 -17.03 -4.87 35.28
CA VAL A 165 -16.63 -3.51 34.94
C VAL A 165 -16.75 -3.26 33.43
N ALA A 166 -16.21 -4.16 32.60
CA ALA A 166 -16.27 -4.07 31.14
C ALA A 166 -17.72 -3.98 30.61
N ILE A 167 -18.61 -4.84 31.13
CA ILE A 167 -20.02 -4.87 30.74
C ILE A 167 -20.73 -3.57 31.13
N VAL A 168 -20.53 -3.06 32.36
CA VAL A 168 -21.27 -1.90 32.88
C VAL A 168 -21.01 -0.64 32.07
N TYR A 169 -19.75 -0.27 31.81
CA TYR A 169 -19.49 0.97 31.06
C TYR A 169 -19.87 0.84 29.58
N THR A 170 -19.69 -0.35 28.99
CA THR A 170 -20.11 -0.63 27.60
C THR A 170 -21.62 -0.52 27.45
N PHE A 171 -22.38 -1.07 28.41
CA PHE A 171 -23.84 -1.02 28.47
C PHE A 171 -24.36 0.42 28.57
N LEU A 172 -23.73 1.25 29.41
CA LEU A 172 -24.15 2.63 29.62
C LEU A 172 -23.81 3.54 28.43
N GLY A 173 -22.66 3.31 27.79
CA GLY A 173 -22.03 4.30 26.95
C GLY A 173 -22.09 4.07 25.43
N GLY A 174 -22.22 2.83 24.96
CA GLY A 174 -22.21 2.50 23.53
C GLY A 174 -20.91 2.91 22.82
N LEU A 175 -20.95 3.06 21.49
CA LEU A 175 -19.74 3.29 20.68
C LEU A 175 -18.99 4.59 21.04
N TYR A 176 -19.69 5.65 21.43
CA TYR A 176 -19.03 6.88 21.86
C TYR A 176 -18.18 6.66 23.12
N SER A 177 -18.73 5.97 24.13
CA SER A 177 -17.97 5.70 25.35
C SER A 177 -16.71 4.90 25.05
N VAL A 178 -16.85 3.81 24.30
CA VAL A 178 -15.73 2.94 23.91
C VAL A 178 -14.66 3.74 23.16
N ALA A 179 -15.06 4.54 22.17
CA ALA A 179 -14.09 5.31 21.38
C ALA A 179 -13.32 6.35 22.21
N TYR A 180 -13.94 6.96 23.24
CA TYR A 180 -13.24 7.92 24.11
C TYR A 180 -12.39 7.23 25.17
N THR A 181 -12.83 6.09 25.72
CA THR A 181 -12.02 5.29 26.66
C THR A 181 -10.80 4.72 25.96
N ASP A 182 -10.91 4.30 24.70
CA ASP A 182 -9.80 3.83 23.87
C ASP A 182 -8.68 4.86 23.74
N VAL A 183 -9.02 6.14 23.57
CA VAL A 183 -8.01 7.22 23.49
C VAL A 183 -7.19 7.29 24.76
N ILE A 184 -7.86 7.25 25.91
CA ILE A 184 -7.19 7.28 27.22
C ILE A 184 -6.36 6.01 27.37
N GLN A 185 -6.96 4.84 27.16
CA GLN A 185 -6.32 3.53 27.33
C GLN A 185 -5.07 3.39 26.45
N LEU A 186 -5.10 3.78 25.17
CA LEU A 186 -3.92 3.67 24.29
C LEU A 186 -2.77 4.58 24.74
N VAL A 187 -3.07 5.79 25.24
CA VAL A 187 -2.04 6.68 25.79
C VAL A 187 -1.43 6.07 27.05
N PHE A 188 -2.25 5.49 27.93
CA PHE A 188 -1.78 4.77 29.11
C PHE A 188 -0.91 3.55 28.74
N ILE A 189 -1.31 2.78 27.72
CA ILE A 189 -0.53 1.64 27.20
C ILE A 189 0.83 2.11 26.69
N ALA A 190 0.83 3.13 25.83
CA ALA A 190 2.04 3.68 25.25
C ALA A 190 3.00 4.20 26.32
N VAL A 191 2.53 5.04 27.24
CA VAL A 191 3.41 5.60 28.28
C VAL A 191 3.82 4.52 29.28
N GLY A 192 2.89 3.69 29.73
CA GLY A 192 3.13 2.72 30.80
C GLY A 192 4.09 1.61 30.41
N LEU A 193 3.97 1.04 29.21
CA LEU A 193 4.86 -0.04 28.78
C LEU A 193 6.24 0.48 28.37
N PHE A 194 6.35 1.67 27.76
CA PHE A 194 7.66 2.27 27.48
C PHE A 194 8.38 2.73 28.76
N LEU A 195 7.65 3.11 29.81
CA LEU A 195 8.25 3.42 31.11
C LEU A 195 8.89 2.19 31.76
N VAL A 196 8.34 1.00 31.56
CA VAL A 196 8.83 -0.27 32.14
C VAL A 196 10.18 -0.68 31.53
N PHE A 197 10.39 -0.42 30.24
CA PHE A 197 11.57 -0.81 29.47
C PHE A 197 12.93 -0.55 30.18
N PRO A 198 13.28 0.68 30.59
CA PRO A 198 14.58 0.95 31.19
C PRO A 198 14.76 0.35 32.59
N PHE A 199 13.68 0.16 33.35
CA PHE A 199 13.79 -0.42 34.70
C PHE A 199 13.93 -1.93 34.65
N ALA A 200 13.17 -2.59 33.78
CA ALA A 200 13.24 -4.03 33.62
C ALA A 200 14.61 -4.47 33.07
N MET A 201 15.18 -3.74 32.10
CA MET A 201 16.48 -4.10 31.52
C MET A 201 17.69 -3.90 32.45
N ASN A 202 17.62 -2.95 33.38
CA ASN A 202 18.73 -2.61 34.27
C ASN A 202 18.69 -3.37 35.61
N HIS A 203 17.76 -4.30 35.79
CA HIS A 203 17.64 -5.06 37.02
C HIS A 203 18.77 -6.10 37.13
N GLU A 204 19.38 -6.23 38.31
CA GLU A 204 20.58 -7.06 38.54
C GLU A 204 20.40 -8.56 38.21
N ALA A 205 19.16 -9.06 38.32
CA ALA A 205 18.80 -10.43 37.99
C ALA A 205 18.73 -10.73 36.47
N VAL A 206 18.88 -9.72 35.60
CA VAL A 206 18.73 -9.85 34.14
C VAL A 206 20.10 -9.98 33.49
N ASP A 207 20.30 -11.09 32.77
CA ASP A 207 21.55 -11.34 32.04
C ASP A 207 21.26 -11.70 30.57
N LEU A 208 21.42 -10.70 29.70
CA LEU A 208 21.15 -10.83 28.26
C LEU A 208 22.05 -11.85 27.55
N SER A 209 23.19 -12.22 28.15
CA SER A 209 24.07 -13.25 27.57
C SER A 209 23.41 -14.64 27.55
N ARG A 210 22.45 -14.90 28.45
CA ARG A 210 21.71 -16.17 28.52
C ARG A 210 20.80 -16.43 27.33
N VAL A 211 20.43 -15.37 26.61
CA VAL A 211 19.48 -15.43 25.49
C VAL A 211 20.10 -15.00 24.17
N SER A 212 21.40 -14.68 24.11
CA SER A 212 22.06 -14.12 22.89
C SER A 212 21.92 -15.01 21.65
N ASP A 213 21.84 -16.32 21.84
CA ASP A 213 21.73 -17.31 20.75
C ASP A 213 20.29 -17.79 20.51
N THR A 214 19.39 -17.58 21.48
CA THR A 214 18.02 -18.13 21.49
C THR A 214 16.92 -17.07 21.31
N TRP A 215 17.21 -15.78 21.52
CA TRP A 215 16.20 -14.70 21.48
C TRP A 215 15.52 -14.53 20.11
N LEU A 216 16.24 -14.79 19.01
CA LEU A 216 15.67 -14.79 17.66
C LEU A 216 14.74 -15.99 17.43
N GLY A 217 15.04 -17.12 18.09
CA GLY A 217 14.38 -18.41 17.87
C GLY A 217 14.83 -19.09 16.58
N THR A 218 14.34 -20.31 16.36
CA THR A 218 14.46 -21.01 15.08
C THR A 218 13.11 -21.61 14.69
N ILE A 219 12.87 -21.75 13.39
CA ILE A 219 11.69 -22.43 12.85
C ILE A 219 12.16 -23.79 12.33
N PRO A 220 11.84 -24.90 13.02
CA PRO A 220 12.18 -26.23 12.55
C PRO A 220 11.58 -26.48 11.16
N THR A 221 12.33 -27.17 10.29
CA THR A 221 11.87 -27.51 8.94
C THR A 221 10.58 -28.34 8.94
N SER A 222 10.34 -29.13 10.00
CA SER A 222 9.11 -29.89 10.23
C SER A 222 7.88 -29.01 10.49
N SER A 223 8.06 -27.79 11.02
CA SER A 223 6.97 -26.90 11.46
C SER A 223 6.69 -25.74 10.51
N ILE A 224 7.38 -25.67 9.36
CA ILE A 224 7.20 -24.60 8.36
C ILE A 224 5.74 -24.50 7.89
N GLY A 225 5.06 -25.63 7.68
CA GLY A 225 3.67 -25.65 7.26
C GLY A 225 2.74 -24.99 8.29
N VAL A 226 2.87 -25.36 9.56
CA VAL A 226 2.11 -24.79 10.68
C VAL A 226 2.39 -23.30 10.83
N TYR A 227 3.66 -22.90 10.73
CA TYR A 227 4.07 -21.50 10.84
C TYR A 227 3.43 -20.62 9.75
N LEU A 228 3.46 -21.09 8.49
CA LEU A 228 2.84 -20.38 7.37
C LEU A 228 1.31 -20.33 7.51
N ASP A 229 0.69 -21.43 7.94
CA ASP A 229 -0.77 -21.49 8.15
C ASP A 229 -1.20 -20.49 9.23
N PHE A 230 -0.46 -20.44 10.34
CA PHE A 230 -0.71 -19.50 11.43
C PHE A 230 -0.48 -18.05 11.03
N THR A 231 0.60 -17.78 10.28
CA THR A 231 0.91 -16.43 9.76
C THR A 231 -0.20 -15.92 8.84
N LEU A 232 -0.66 -16.74 7.89
CA LEU A 232 -1.74 -16.38 6.97
C LEU A 232 -3.07 -16.21 7.68
N LEU A 233 -3.35 -17.05 8.68
CA LEU A 233 -4.52 -16.94 9.53
C LEU A 233 -4.55 -15.60 10.27
N LEU A 234 -3.43 -15.13 10.82
CA LEU A 234 -3.37 -13.83 11.48
C LEU A 234 -3.51 -12.66 10.50
N ILE A 235 -2.86 -12.72 9.34
CA ILE A 235 -2.92 -11.65 8.33
C ILE A 235 -4.34 -11.53 7.74
N LEU A 236 -4.90 -12.63 7.26
CA LEU A 236 -6.14 -12.64 6.48
C LEU A 236 -7.37 -12.86 7.36
N GLY A 237 -7.25 -13.60 8.47
CA GLY A 237 -8.32 -13.76 9.46
C GLY A 237 -8.60 -12.50 10.28
N GLY A 238 -7.64 -11.58 10.38
CA GLY A 238 -7.84 -10.24 10.96
C GLY A 238 -8.69 -9.30 10.08
N LEU A 239 -8.80 -9.57 8.77
CA LEU A 239 -9.52 -8.70 7.83
C LEU A 239 -11.04 -8.71 8.01
N PRO A 240 -11.74 -9.85 8.21
CA PRO A 240 -13.18 -9.89 8.42
C PRO A 240 -13.62 -9.64 9.87
N TRP A 241 -12.88 -8.83 10.64
CA TRP A 241 -13.25 -8.58 12.04
C TRP A 241 -14.27 -7.45 12.17
N GLN A 242 -15.45 -7.75 12.72
CA GLN A 242 -16.52 -6.75 12.89
C GLN A 242 -16.09 -5.57 13.76
N THR A 243 -15.30 -5.80 14.81
CA THR A 243 -14.81 -4.75 15.70
C THR A 243 -14.10 -3.67 14.89
N TYR A 244 -13.14 -4.03 14.05
CA TYR A 244 -12.45 -3.11 13.15
C TYR A 244 -13.43 -2.31 12.25
N TYR A 245 -14.36 -2.99 11.57
CA TYR A 245 -15.30 -2.30 10.66
C TYR A 245 -16.24 -1.34 11.37
N GLN A 246 -16.64 -1.63 12.61
CA GLN A 246 -17.49 -0.72 13.37
C GLN A 246 -16.83 0.65 13.57
N ARG A 247 -15.50 0.70 13.73
CA ARG A 247 -14.73 1.96 13.90
C ARG A 247 -14.55 2.65 12.55
N VAL A 248 -14.21 1.88 11.51
CA VAL A 248 -14.09 2.34 10.12
C VAL A 248 -15.39 2.97 9.60
N LEU A 249 -16.53 2.32 9.84
CA LEU A 249 -17.84 2.77 9.37
C LEU A 249 -18.32 4.02 10.11
N ALA A 250 -17.90 4.20 11.35
CA ALA A 250 -18.21 5.37 12.17
C ALA A 250 -17.29 6.59 11.90
N CYS A 251 -16.31 6.46 10.99
CA CYS A 251 -15.51 7.59 10.53
C CYS A 251 -16.34 8.59 9.69
N LYS A 252 -15.99 9.88 9.76
CA LYS A 252 -16.64 10.92 8.94
C LYS A 252 -16.45 10.79 7.44
N SER A 253 -15.38 10.14 7.00
CA SER A 253 -15.13 9.91 5.57
C SER A 253 -14.31 8.65 5.34
N ALA A 254 -14.40 8.12 4.12
CA ALA A 254 -13.58 6.99 3.67
C ALA A 254 -12.07 7.28 3.75
N ARG A 255 -11.67 8.54 3.57
CA ARG A 255 -10.28 8.97 3.71
C ARG A 255 -9.81 8.87 5.16
N VAL A 256 -10.63 9.35 6.11
CA VAL A 256 -10.30 9.25 7.55
C VAL A 256 -10.20 7.79 7.96
N ALA A 257 -11.10 6.93 7.50
CA ALA A 257 -11.05 5.49 7.78
C ALA A 257 -9.78 4.81 7.23
N CYS A 258 -9.37 5.15 6.00
CA CYS A 258 -8.15 4.65 5.38
C CYS A 258 -6.90 5.10 6.16
N VAL A 259 -6.75 6.40 6.39
CA VAL A 259 -5.55 6.97 7.02
C VAL A 259 -5.44 6.53 8.48
N SER A 260 -6.55 6.49 9.23
CA SER A 260 -6.52 5.99 10.62
C SER A 260 -6.10 4.52 10.71
N SER A 261 -6.50 3.68 9.75
CA SER A 261 -6.06 2.28 9.68
C SER A 261 -4.59 2.13 9.32
N LEU A 262 -4.10 2.94 8.37
CA LEU A 262 -2.69 2.95 7.96
C LEU A 262 -1.76 3.41 9.08
N VAL A 263 -2.13 4.50 9.76
CA VAL A 263 -1.36 5.01 10.90
C VAL A 263 -1.45 4.02 12.06
N GLY A 264 -2.61 3.38 12.27
CA GLY A 264 -2.78 2.32 13.25
C GLY A 264 -1.90 1.08 12.98
N ALA A 265 -1.68 0.72 11.71
CA ALA A 265 -0.76 -0.35 11.34
C ALA A 265 0.68 -0.03 11.80
N VAL A 266 1.16 1.19 11.55
CA VAL A 266 2.49 1.62 12.00
C VAL A 266 2.56 1.68 13.54
N ALA A 267 1.52 2.22 14.18
CA ALA A 267 1.45 2.29 15.63
C ALA A 267 1.45 0.91 16.30
N SER A 268 0.87 -0.11 15.66
CA SER A 268 0.90 -1.48 16.17
C SER A 268 2.32 -2.03 16.33
N VAL A 269 3.19 -1.81 15.33
CA VAL A 269 4.59 -2.25 15.40
C VAL A 269 5.35 -1.48 16.48
N ILE A 270 5.13 -0.17 16.60
CA ILE A 270 5.80 0.66 17.62
C ILE A 270 5.42 0.20 19.02
N LEU A 271 4.12 -0.04 19.26
CA LEU A 271 3.61 -0.47 20.57
C LEU A 271 3.89 -1.95 20.89
N ALA A 272 4.35 -2.74 19.92
CA ALA A 272 4.83 -4.10 20.15
C ALA A 272 6.28 -4.15 20.65
N ILE A 273 7.06 -3.07 20.49
CA ILE A 273 8.46 -3.04 20.93
C ILE A 273 8.60 -3.32 22.43
N PRO A 274 7.87 -2.63 23.35
CA PRO A 274 8.04 -2.90 24.77
C PRO A 274 7.66 -4.33 25.19
N PRO A 275 6.52 -4.92 24.74
CA PRO A 275 6.21 -6.31 25.03
C PRO A 275 7.27 -7.31 24.54
N CYS A 276 7.84 -7.11 23.35
CA CYS A 276 8.94 -7.95 22.87
C CYS A 276 10.14 -7.88 23.80
N VAL A 277 10.54 -6.67 24.21
CA VAL A 277 11.68 -6.50 25.13
C VAL A 277 11.38 -7.12 26.49
N ILE A 278 10.18 -6.92 27.03
CA ILE A 278 9.79 -7.53 28.31
C ILE A 278 9.83 -9.06 28.22
N GLY A 279 9.46 -9.65 27.07
CA GLY A 279 9.65 -11.07 26.80
C GLY A 279 11.11 -11.50 26.85
N VAL A 280 12.01 -10.77 26.17
CA VAL A 280 13.46 -11.04 26.22
C VAL A 280 14.01 -10.93 27.64
N VAL A 281 13.58 -9.91 28.40
CA VAL A 281 13.95 -9.74 29.81
C VAL A 281 13.45 -10.91 30.65
N GLY A 282 12.19 -11.30 30.50
CA GLY A 282 11.61 -12.43 31.23
C GLY A 282 12.31 -13.76 30.95
N GLY A 283 12.73 -13.99 29.71
CA GLY A 283 13.51 -15.18 29.31
C GLY A 283 14.98 -15.16 29.75
N SER A 284 15.57 -13.97 29.96
CA SER A 284 16.96 -13.80 30.40
C SER A 284 17.14 -13.63 31.91
N THR A 285 16.04 -13.50 32.66
CA THR A 285 16.06 -13.30 34.11
C THR A 285 16.41 -14.59 34.85
N ASP A 286 17.34 -14.51 35.80
CA ASP A 286 17.52 -15.54 36.81
C ASP A 286 16.45 -15.41 37.90
N TRP A 287 15.35 -16.12 37.75
CA TRP A 287 14.23 -16.06 38.68
C TRP A 287 14.62 -16.46 40.11
N ASN A 288 15.73 -17.19 40.34
CA ASN A 288 16.22 -17.54 41.68
C ASN A 288 16.78 -16.33 42.45
N LEU A 289 17.24 -15.31 41.74
CA LEU A 289 17.77 -14.07 42.33
C LEU A 289 16.65 -13.05 42.65
N THR A 290 15.41 -13.37 42.28
CA THR A 290 14.24 -12.50 42.49
C THR A 290 13.43 -12.93 43.70
N THR A 291 12.49 -12.08 44.13
CA THR A 291 11.54 -12.38 45.23
C THR A 291 10.34 -13.24 44.76
N TYR A 292 10.43 -13.87 43.60
CA TYR A 292 9.35 -14.70 43.04
C TYR A 292 9.16 -15.99 43.85
N PRO A 293 7.95 -16.28 44.38
CA PRO A 293 7.70 -17.41 45.28
C PRO A 293 7.31 -18.71 44.57
N GLY A 294 7.30 -18.75 43.23
CA GLY A 294 6.81 -19.91 42.47
C GLY A 294 7.89 -20.90 42.03
N GLU A 295 7.46 -21.99 41.39
CA GLU A 295 8.36 -23.00 40.83
C GLU A 295 9.23 -22.42 39.70
N ILE A 296 10.52 -22.81 39.71
CA ILE A 296 11.55 -22.40 38.75
C ILE A 296 12.18 -23.68 38.18
N PRO A 297 12.26 -23.85 36.84
CA PRO A 297 11.81 -22.95 35.77
C PRO A 297 10.29 -22.75 35.75
N ILE A 298 9.83 -21.62 35.16
CA ILE A 298 8.40 -21.30 35.10
C ILE A 298 7.66 -22.40 34.31
N PRO A 299 6.66 -23.08 34.91
CA PRO A 299 5.96 -24.16 34.24
C PRO A 299 5.09 -23.64 33.09
N PRO A 300 4.81 -24.45 32.04
CA PRO A 300 3.99 -24.07 30.89
C PRO A 300 2.64 -23.43 31.25
N SER A 301 2.01 -23.88 32.33
CA SER A 301 0.74 -23.33 32.82
C SER A 301 0.82 -21.87 33.29
N LYS A 302 2.02 -21.39 33.67
CA LYS A 302 2.26 -20.02 34.17
C LYS A 302 3.02 -19.13 33.16
N GLN A 303 3.42 -19.65 32.00
CA GLN A 303 4.19 -18.91 31.00
C GLN A 303 3.44 -17.68 30.45
N SER A 304 2.11 -17.79 30.29
CA SER A 304 1.25 -16.65 29.89
C SER A 304 1.25 -15.46 30.87
N SER A 305 1.76 -15.66 32.09
CA SER A 305 1.88 -14.62 33.12
C SER A 305 3.26 -13.94 33.15
N ILE A 306 4.16 -14.24 32.21
CA ILE A 306 5.53 -13.70 32.21
C ILE A 306 5.57 -12.17 32.21
N LEU A 307 4.68 -11.51 31.46
CA LEU A 307 4.61 -10.06 31.39
C LEU A 307 4.22 -9.45 32.77
N PRO A 308 3.11 -9.86 33.42
CA PRO A 308 2.83 -9.48 34.80
C PRO A 308 3.95 -9.77 35.80
N LEU A 309 4.63 -10.92 35.67
CA LEU A 309 5.73 -11.29 36.57
C LEU A 309 6.92 -10.33 36.45
N VAL A 310 7.31 -9.98 35.22
CA VAL A 310 8.39 -9.00 34.99
C VAL A 310 8.01 -7.63 35.57
N LEU A 311 6.76 -7.21 35.36
CA LEU A 311 6.26 -5.94 35.92
C LEU A 311 6.29 -5.94 37.45
N GLN A 312 5.92 -7.03 38.12
CA GLN A 312 5.82 -7.09 39.57
C GLN A 312 7.17 -7.24 40.26
N TYR A 313 8.07 -8.08 39.73
CA TYR A 313 9.28 -8.49 40.44
C TYR A 313 10.56 -7.80 39.96
N LEU A 314 10.59 -7.21 38.76
CA LEU A 314 11.78 -6.56 38.21
C LEU A 314 11.67 -5.03 38.18
N CYS A 315 10.49 -4.47 38.42
CA CYS A 315 10.28 -3.01 38.37
C CYS A 315 10.02 -2.42 39.76
N PRO A 316 10.44 -1.16 40.01
CA PRO A 316 10.04 -0.44 41.21
C PRO A 316 8.52 -0.31 41.32
N VAL A 317 8.00 -0.29 42.55
CA VAL A 317 6.55 -0.29 42.83
C VAL A 317 5.76 0.75 42.00
N PRO A 318 6.18 2.03 41.87
CA PRO A 318 5.42 3.00 41.07
C PRO A 318 5.36 2.65 39.57
N VAL A 319 6.44 2.11 39.02
CA VAL A 319 6.55 1.75 37.60
C VAL A 319 5.75 0.48 37.32
N SER A 320 5.87 -0.52 38.21
CA SER A 320 5.10 -1.75 38.20
C SER A 320 3.60 -1.46 38.12
N VAL A 321 3.12 -0.57 38.99
CA VAL A 321 1.72 -0.17 39.07
C VAL A 321 1.22 0.48 37.78
N ILE A 322 2.00 1.39 37.19
CA ILE A 322 1.64 2.03 35.92
C ILE A 322 1.63 1.01 34.78
N GLY A 323 2.62 0.12 34.70
CA GLY A 323 2.72 -0.92 33.69
C GLY A 323 1.57 -1.93 33.77
N ILE A 324 1.20 -2.34 34.98
CA ILE A 324 0.03 -3.19 35.24
C ILE A 324 -1.27 -2.50 34.82
N GLY A 325 -1.41 -1.21 35.13
CA GLY A 325 -2.55 -0.40 34.69
C GLY A 325 -2.64 -0.34 33.18
N ALA A 326 -1.50 -0.22 32.49
CA ALA A 326 -1.40 -0.28 31.03
C ALA A 326 -1.82 -1.64 30.45
N VAL A 327 -1.39 -2.75 31.03
CA VAL A 327 -1.85 -4.09 30.60
C VAL A 327 -3.36 -4.21 30.79
N SER A 328 -3.88 -3.79 31.95
CA SER A 328 -5.31 -3.79 32.23
C SER A 328 -6.10 -2.93 31.24
N ALA A 329 -5.57 -1.76 30.86
CA ALA A 329 -6.13 -0.87 29.86
C ALA A 329 -6.29 -1.55 28.49
N ALA A 330 -5.26 -2.24 28.03
CA ALA A 330 -5.24 -2.95 26.73
C ALA A 330 -6.23 -4.11 26.68
N VAL A 331 -6.37 -4.81 27.80
CA VAL A 331 -7.28 -5.95 27.87
C VAL A 331 -8.73 -5.46 27.89
N MET A 332 -9.02 -4.38 28.64
CA MET A 332 -10.36 -3.79 28.71
C MET A 332 -10.82 -3.17 27.38
N SER A 333 -9.96 -2.45 26.67
CA SER A 333 -10.26 -1.83 25.36
C SER A 333 -10.59 -2.84 24.26
N SER A 334 -10.20 -4.09 24.45
CA SER A 334 -10.52 -5.17 23.52
C SER A 334 -11.79 -5.91 23.93
N ALA A 335 -12.02 -6.07 25.25
CA ALA A 335 -13.22 -6.68 25.80
C ALA A 335 -14.49 -5.86 25.50
N ASP A 336 -14.48 -4.56 25.74
CA ASP A 336 -15.63 -3.70 25.40
C ASP A 336 -15.92 -3.71 23.89
N SER A 337 -14.85 -3.73 23.10
CA SER A 337 -14.89 -3.61 21.67
C SER A 337 -15.56 -4.81 21.02
N ILE A 338 -15.21 -6.02 21.47
CA ILE A 338 -15.78 -7.29 20.99
C ILE A 338 -17.24 -7.42 21.43
N ILE A 339 -17.53 -7.14 22.72
CA ILE A 339 -18.89 -7.24 23.27
C ILE A 339 -19.84 -6.29 22.54
N LEU A 340 -19.43 -5.04 22.32
CA LEU A 340 -20.23 -4.05 21.59
C LEU A 340 -20.41 -4.44 20.11
N ALA A 341 -19.37 -4.98 19.47
CA ALA A 341 -19.42 -5.39 18.07
C ALA A 341 -20.41 -6.53 17.83
N SER A 342 -20.34 -7.60 18.62
CA SER A 342 -21.26 -8.74 18.51
C SER A 342 -22.70 -8.32 18.81
N ALA A 343 -22.89 -7.50 19.85
CA ALA A 343 -24.20 -6.96 20.19
C ALA A 343 -24.78 -6.09 19.07
N SER A 344 -23.95 -5.29 18.39
CA SER A 344 -24.36 -4.44 17.29
C SER A 344 -24.80 -5.25 16.07
N VAL A 345 -24.05 -6.30 15.71
CA VAL A 345 -24.42 -7.18 14.59
C VAL A 345 -25.68 -7.97 14.92
N PHE A 346 -25.82 -8.51 16.12
CA PHE A 346 -27.05 -9.18 16.53
C PHE A 346 -28.26 -8.24 16.41
N THR A 347 -28.14 -7.02 16.96
CA THR A 347 -29.23 -6.05 16.96
C THR A 347 -29.60 -5.60 15.55
N LYS A 348 -28.60 -5.27 14.71
CA LYS A 348 -28.85 -4.76 13.35
C LYS A 348 -29.22 -5.88 12.38
N ASN A 349 -28.38 -6.90 12.24
CA ASN A 349 -28.46 -7.88 11.16
C ASN A 349 -29.40 -9.05 11.47
N ILE A 350 -29.61 -9.40 12.74
CA ILE A 350 -30.52 -10.48 13.13
C ILE A 350 -31.86 -9.90 13.58
N TYR A 351 -31.85 -9.12 14.66
CA TYR A 351 -33.08 -8.63 15.26
C TYR A 351 -33.86 -7.72 14.31
N CYS A 352 -33.23 -6.69 13.76
CA CYS A 352 -33.95 -5.73 12.92
C CYS A 352 -34.16 -6.16 11.46
N GLU A 353 -33.36 -7.06 10.89
CA GLU A 353 -33.58 -7.46 9.48
C GLU A 353 -34.47 -8.71 9.37
N ILE A 354 -34.48 -9.57 10.39
CA ILE A 354 -35.15 -10.87 10.35
C ILE A 354 -36.29 -10.94 11.35
N ILE A 355 -36.04 -10.67 12.64
CA ILE A 355 -37.02 -10.89 13.71
C ILE A 355 -38.12 -9.81 13.68
N ARG A 356 -37.74 -8.54 13.74
CA ARG A 356 -38.67 -7.40 13.81
C ARG A 356 -38.21 -6.22 12.94
N PRO A 357 -38.54 -6.21 11.64
CA PRO A 357 -38.19 -5.14 10.70
C PRO A 357 -38.69 -3.73 11.03
N LYS A 358 -39.74 -3.63 11.83
CA LYS A 358 -40.38 -2.37 12.22
C LYS A 358 -40.11 -2.01 13.70
N ALA A 359 -38.99 -2.45 14.26
CA ALA A 359 -38.61 -2.14 15.63
C ALA A 359 -38.37 -0.63 15.82
N SER A 360 -38.78 -0.09 16.96
CA SER A 360 -38.56 1.33 17.31
C SER A 360 -37.12 1.58 17.78
N ASP A 361 -36.61 2.80 17.71
CA ASP A 361 -35.23 3.11 18.16
C ASP A 361 -35.01 2.81 19.65
N ARG A 362 -36.04 2.99 20.48
CA ARG A 362 -35.99 2.64 21.92
C ARG A 362 -35.88 1.14 22.14
N GLU A 363 -36.58 0.35 21.33
CA GLU A 363 -36.51 -1.11 21.36
C GLU A 363 -35.12 -1.60 20.90
N ILE A 364 -34.60 -1.02 19.82
CA ILE A 364 -33.24 -1.30 19.31
C ILE A 364 -32.19 -1.04 20.39
N LEU A 365 -32.30 0.06 21.14
CA LEU A 365 -31.38 0.38 22.22
C LEU A 365 -31.39 -0.65 23.35
N TRP A 366 -32.58 -1.12 23.77
CA TRP A 366 -32.70 -2.14 24.81
C TRP A 366 -32.22 -3.52 24.35
N VAL A 367 -32.46 -3.87 23.08
CA VAL A 367 -31.94 -5.11 22.48
C VAL A 367 -30.41 -5.08 22.42
N LEU A 368 -29.82 -3.95 21.99
CA LEU A 368 -28.36 -3.77 21.99
C LEU A 368 -27.78 -3.96 23.40
N ARG A 369 -28.39 -3.30 24.40
CA ARG A 369 -28.00 -3.40 25.81
C ARG A 369 -28.15 -4.80 26.39
N GLY A 370 -29.25 -5.48 26.11
CA GLY A 370 -29.45 -6.88 26.52
C GLY A 370 -28.42 -7.81 25.88
N SER A 371 -28.07 -7.57 24.60
CA SER A 371 -27.07 -8.35 23.87
C SER A 371 -25.65 -8.15 24.42
N ILE A 372 -25.31 -6.93 24.86
CA ILE A 372 -24.04 -6.63 25.55
C ILE A 372 -23.89 -7.49 26.80
N VAL A 373 -24.93 -7.53 27.65
CA VAL A 373 -24.91 -8.34 28.88
C VAL A 373 -24.82 -9.82 28.55
N LEU A 374 -25.60 -10.31 27.58
CA LEU A 374 -25.60 -11.70 27.17
C LEU A 374 -24.22 -12.16 26.68
N VAL A 375 -23.62 -11.42 25.73
CA VAL A 375 -22.30 -11.78 25.17
C VAL A 375 -21.21 -11.70 26.24
N GLY A 376 -21.25 -10.67 27.10
CA GLY A 376 -20.28 -10.53 28.20
C GLY A 376 -20.37 -11.66 29.21
N VAL A 377 -21.59 -12.06 29.61
CA VAL A 377 -21.79 -13.19 30.54
C VAL A 377 -21.34 -14.51 29.90
N LEU A 378 -21.71 -14.78 28.65
CA LEU A 378 -21.28 -15.99 27.96
C LEU A 378 -19.75 -16.05 27.80
N GLY A 379 -19.11 -14.93 27.44
CA GLY A 379 -17.65 -14.82 27.37
C GLY A 379 -16.99 -15.06 28.72
N THR A 380 -17.59 -14.59 29.81
CA THR A 380 -17.11 -14.83 31.19
C THR A 380 -17.21 -16.30 31.58
N VAL A 381 -18.32 -16.97 31.26
CA VAL A 381 -18.49 -18.40 31.53
C VAL A 381 -17.43 -19.22 30.78
N VAL A 382 -17.17 -18.89 29.50
CA VAL A 382 -16.11 -19.56 28.73
C VAL A 382 -14.72 -19.26 29.31
N ALA A 383 -14.47 -18.02 29.76
CA ALA A 383 -13.19 -17.63 30.37
C ALA A 383 -12.86 -18.41 31.65
N ILE A 384 -13.88 -18.77 32.43
CA ILE A 384 -13.74 -19.53 33.70
C ILE A 384 -13.63 -21.03 33.44
N THR A 385 -14.19 -21.53 32.35
CA THR A 385 -14.23 -22.98 32.04
C THR A 385 -13.04 -23.46 31.22
N VAL A 386 -12.43 -22.59 30.40
CA VAL A 386 -11.33 -22.96 29.49
C VAL A 386 -10.00 -22.42 29.99
N ASN A 387 -9.09 -23.32 30.37
CA ASN A 387 -7.80 -23.01 30.99
C ASN A 387 -6.66 -22.67 30.00
N SER A 388 -6.98 -22.22 28.78
CA SER A 388 -5.96 -21.89 27.75
C SER A 388 -6.30 -20.60 26.99
N ILE A 389 -5.58 -19.52 27.32
CA ILE A 389 -5.71 -18.22 26.64
C ILE A 389 -5.26 -18.33 25.18
N TYR A 390 -4.11 -18.95 24.93
CA TYR A 390 -3.56 -19.13 23.58
C TYR A 390 -4.47 -20.01 22.71
N GLY A 391 -5.04 -21.09 23.26
CA GLY A 391 -5.96 -21.94 22.52
C GLY A 391 -7.24 -21.21 22.08
N LEU A 392 -7.84 -20.43 22.99
CA LEU A 392 -8.98 -19.58 22.67
C LEU A 392 -8.64 -18.51 21.61
N PHE A 393 -7.45 -17.91 21.67
CA PHE A 393 -6.92 -16.96 20.70
C PHE A 393 -6.78 -17.58 19.28
N VAL A 394 -6.34 -18.84 19.20
CA VAL A 394 -6.20 -19.53 17.92
C VAL A 394 -7.57 -19.92 17.36
N LEU A 395 -8.46 -20.45 18.21
CA LEU A 395 -9.80 -20.89 17.83
C LEU A 395 -10.67 -19.74 17.30
N CYS A 396 -10.54 -18.53 17.87
CA CYS A 396 -11.36 -17.41 17.43
C CYS A 396 -11.06 -16.99 15.99
N SER A 397 -9.78 -16.95 15.62
CA SER A 397 -9.31 -16.42 14.33
C SER A 397 -9.47 -17.43 13.19
N ASP A 398 -9.64 -18.70 13.53
CA ASP A 398 -9.69 -19.82 12.60
C ASP A 398 -10.96 -19.82 11.74
N LEU A 399 -12.13 -19.76 12.38
CA LEU A 399 -13.40 -19.68 11.66
C LEU A 399 -13.51 -18.38 10.84
N MET A 400 -12.88 -17.29 11.31
CA MET A 400 -12.83 -16.02 10.59
C MET A 400 -12.04 -16.16 9.29
N TYR A 401 -10.89 -16.82 9.37
CA TYR A 401 -9.99 -17.04 8.26
C TYR A 401 -10.57 -18.01 7.22
N VAL A 402 -11.07 -19.16 7.65
CA VAL A 402 -11.51 -20.23 6.75
C VAL A 402 -12.83 -19.91 6.06
N ILE A 403 -13.77 -19.26 6.76
CA ILE A 403 -15.14 -19.05 6.28
C ILE A 403 -15.39 -17.60 5.88
N LEU A 404 -15.15 -16.64 6.78
CA LEU A 404 -15.61 -15.26 6.56
C LEU A 404 -14.72 -14.47 5.61
N PHE A 405 -13.39 -14.65 5.66
CA PHE A 405 -12.47 -13.93 4.79
C PHE A 405 -12.74 -14.17 3.28
N PRO A 406 -12.88 -15.42 2.79
CA PRO A 406 -13.27 -15.70 1.40
C PRO A 406 -14.57 -15.01 0.99
N GLN A 407 -15.58 -15.08 1.86
CA GLN A 407 -16.92 -14.56 1.60
C GLN A 407 -16.88 -13.03 1.53
N LEU A 408 -16.17 -12.36 2.44
CA LEU A 408 -16.03 -10.90 2.45
C LEU A 408 -15.33 -10.39 1.18
N THR A 409 -14.28 -11.09 0.76
CA THR A 409 -13.54 -10.73 -0.45
C THR A 409 -14.43 -10.88 -1.69
N LEU A 410 -15.12 -12.01 -1.84
CA LEU A 410 -15.94 -12.27 -3.03
C LEU A 410 -17.23 -11.43 -3.06
N VAL A 411 -17.82 -11.11 -1.91
CA VAL A 411 -19.03 -10.27 -1.87
C VAL A 411 -18.73 -8.86 -2.39
N LEU A 412 -17.55 -8.30 -2.08
CA LEU A 412 -17.14 -6.96 -2.43
C LEU A 412 -16.57 -6.81 -3.85
N TRP A 413 -15.77 -7.78 -4.32
CA TRP A 413 -15.04 -7.66 -5.59
C TRP A 413 -15.44 -8.65 -6.69
N PHE A 414 -16.23 -9.69 -6.39
CA PHE A 414 -16.66 -10.66 -7.40
C PHE A 414 -18.16 -10.52 -7.71
N PRO A 415 -18.57 -9.71 -8.71
CA PRO A 415 -19.98 -9.48 -9.03
C PRO A 415 -20.83 -10.74 -9.25
N PRO A 416 -20.30 -11.86 -9.79
CA PRO A 416 -21.08 -13.09 -9.96
C PRO A 416 -21.37 -13.84 -8.66
N ALA A 417 -20.72 -13.53 -7.53
CA ALA A 417 -20.93 -14.26 -6.27
C ALA A 417 -22.42 -14.25 -5.87
N ASN A 418 -22.97 -15.42 -5.53
CA ASN A 418 -24.38 -15.57 -5.19
C ASN A 418 -24.60 -16.46 -3.95
N ALA A 419 -25.86 -16.57 -3.52
CA ALA A 419 -26.23 -17.26 -2.28
C ALA A 419 -25.91 -18.77 -2.30
N TYR A 420 -26.04 -19.44 -3.45
CA TYR A 420 -25.72 -20.87 -3.58
C TYR A 420 -24.21 -21.10 -3.44
N GLY A 421 -23.39 -20.28 -4.11
CA GLY A 421 -21.94 -20.34 -3.96
C GLY A 421 -21.49 -20.06 -2.53
N CYS A 422 -22.13 -19.08 -1.87
CA CYS A 422 -21.89 -18.79 -0.45
C CYS A 422 -22.13 -20.03 0.44
N LEU A 423 -23.27 -20.71 0.29
CA LEU A 423 -23.61 -21.90 1.10
C LEU A 423 -22.70 -23.09 0.80
N ALA A 424 -22.39 -23.35 -0.47
CA ALA A 424 -21.51 -24.45 -0.86
C ALA A 424 -20.10 -24.25 -0.30
N GLY A 425 -19.54 -23.04 -0.42
CA GLY A 425 -18.24 -22.71 0.18
C GLY A 425 -18.25 -22.83 1.70
N TYR A 426 -19.28 -22.31 2.37
CA TYR A 426 -19.44 -22.40 3.82
C TYR A 426 -19.42 -23.85 4.31
N LEU A 427 -20.26 -24.71 3.73
CA LEU A 427 -20.37 -26.11 4.14
C LEU A 427 -19.09 -26.90 3.85
N LEU A 428 -18.49 -26.70 2.67
CA LEU A 428 -17.25 -27.38 2.32
C LEU A 428 -16.12 -27.00 3.27
N ALA A 429 -15.93 -25.70 3.49
CA ALA A 429 -14.85 -25.20 4.33
C ALA A 429 -15.01 -25.62 5.79
N LEU A 430 -16.23 -25.54 6.33
CA LEU A 430 -16.53 -26.01 7.70
C LEU A 430 -16.27 -27.52 7.83
N THR A 431 -16.68 -28.31 6.84
CA THR A 431 -16.48 -29.78 6.86
C THR A 431 -15.00 -30.13 6.82
N LEU A 432 -14.24 -29.57 5.87
CA LEU A 432 -12.80 -29.80 5.77
C LEU A 432 -12.07 -29.35 7.05
N ARG A 433 -12.48 -28.22 7.63
CA ARG A 433 -11.89 -27.73 8.87
C ARG A 433 -12.16 -28.65 10.05
N LEU A 434 -13.39 -29.12 10.23
CA LEU A 434 -13.76 -30.01 11.34
C LEU A 434 -13.11 -31.39 11.20
N LEU A 435 -13.03 -31.93 9.97
CA LEU A 435 -12.39 -33.22 9.71
C LEU A 435 -10.88 -33.21 9.95
N GLY A 436 -10.23 -32.05 9.88
CA GLY A 436 -8.81 -31.89 10.20
C GLY A 436 -8.45 -32.09 11.68
N GLY A 437 -9.45 -32.14 12.57
CA GLY A 437 -9.25 -32.30 14.02
C GLY A 437 -8.95 -30.96 14.74
N GLU A 438 -9.10 -30.99 16.07
CA GLU A 438 -8.74 -29.88 16.97
C GLU A 438 -8.48 -30.42 18.39
N GLY A 439 -7.20 -30.47 18.77
CA GLY A 439 -6.77 -31.03 20.06
C GLY A 439 -7.34 -30.31 21.27
N LEU A 440 -7.56 -28.98 21.18
CA LEU A 440 -8.17 -28.18 22.27
C LEU A 440 -9.63 -28.55 22.55
N LEU A 441 -10.35 -29.03 21.53
CA LEU A 441 -11.75 -29.44 21.64
C LEU A 441 -11.89 -30.95 21.81
N GLY A 442 -10.77 -31.69 21.87
CA GLY A 442 -10.77 -33.15 21.90
C GLY A 442 -11.34 -33.79 20.64
N LEU A 443 -11.29 -33.08 19.50
CA LEU A 443 -11.79 -33.57 18.22
C LEU A 443 -10.65 -34.27 17.47
N PRO A 444 -10.67 -35.62 17.34
CA PRO A 444 -9.62 -36.34 16.65
C PRO A 444 -9.64 -36.01 15.15
N ALA A 445 -8.46 -36.02 14.52
CA ALA A 445 -8.34 -35.85 13.08
C ALA A 445 -8.97 -37.05 12.33
N ALA A 446 -10.09 -36.82 11.66
CA ALA A 446 -10.70 -37.83 10.79
C ALA A 446 -10.04 -37.87 9.40
N LEU A 447 -9.53 -36.73 8.94
CA LEU A 447 -8.80 -36.60 7.68
C LEU A 447 -7.34 -36.26 7.98
N HIS A 448 -6.46 -37.24 7.76
CA HIS A 448 -5.02 -37.06 7.90
C HIS A 448 -4.48 -36.36 6.65
N TYR A 449 -4.12 -35.09 6.78
CA TYR A 449 -3.47 -34.36 5.69
C TYR A 449 -2.02 -34.84 5.53
N PRO A 450 -1.35 -34.53 4.40
CA PRO A 450 0.07 -34.83 4.25
C PRO A 450 0.89 -34.33 5.44
N TRP A 451 1.92 -35.06 5.86
CA TRP A 451 2.74 -34.72 7.05
C TRP A 451 1.98 -34.72 8.40
N TYR A 452 0.87 -35.45 8.50
CA TYR A 452 0.23 -35.72 9.79
C TYR A 452 1.16 -36.55 10.68
N ASP A 453 1.37 -36.09 11.91
CA ASP A 453 2.16 -36.81 12.91
C ASP A 453 1.23 -37.58 13.85
N ALA A 454 1.18 -38.90 13.67
CA ALA A 454 0.32 -39.80 14.45
C ALA A 454 0.76 -39.94 15.92
N SER A 455 1.99 -39.54 16.26
CA SER A 455 2.49 -39.63 17.64
C SER A 455 2.07 -38.45 18.50
N GLU A 456 1.90 -37.27 17.90
CA GLU A 456 1.51 -36.04 18.60
C GLU A 456 0.07 -35.61 18.30
N ASP A 457 -0.65 -36.30 17.38
CA ASP A 457 -1.98 -35.91 16.86
C ASP A 457 -1.99 -34.47 16.28
N VAL A 458 -0.91 -34.12 15.56
CA VAL A 458 -0.71 -32.77 15.00
C VAL A 458 -0.69 -32.79 13.47
N GLN A 459 -1.50 -31.91 12.87
CA GLN A 459 -1.47 -31.62 11.44
C GLN A 459 -0.34 -30.64 11.12
N ARG A 460 0.71 -31.09 10.42
CA ARG A 460 1.82 -30.20 10.02
C ARG A 460 1.63 -29.52 8.65
N PHE A 461 0.72 -30.04 7.83
CA PHE A 461 0.31 -29.38 6.58
C PHE A 461 -0.58 -28.17 6.87
N PRO A 462 -0.47 -27.06 6.10
CA PRO A 462 -1.28 -25.85 6.26
C PRO A 462 -2.75 -26.07 5.85
N PHE A 463 -3.45 -26.88 6.63
CA PHE A 463 -4.79 -27.38 6.32
C PHE A 463 -5.87 -26.30 6.44
N ARG A 464 -5.67 -25.26 7.26
CA ARG A 464 -6.62 -24.14 7.38
C ARG A 464 -6.58 -23.29 6.11
N THR A 465 -5.39 -22.96 5.63
CA THR A 465 -5.17 -22.27 4.34
C THR A 465 -5.74 -23.08 3.19
N PHE A 466 -5.52 -24.40 3.17
CA PHE A 466 -6.11 -25.28 2.16
C PHE A 466 -7.65 -25.24 2.19
N SER A 467 -8.26 -25.34 3.37
CA SER A 467 -9.71 -25.25 3.55
C SER A 467 -10.27 -23.90 3.09
N MET A 468 -9.55 -22.80 3.38
CA MET A 468 -9.88 -21.45 2.92
C MET A 468 -9.84 -21.34 1.38
N LEU A 469 -8.82 -21.90 0.73
CA LEU A 469 -8.73 -21.91 -0.74
C LEU A 469 -9.84 -22.75 -1.38
N CYS A 470 -10.18 -23.90 -0.79
CA CYS A 470 -11.34 -24.69 -1.22
C CYS A 470 -12.65 -23.90 -1.07
N CYS A 471 -12.80 -23.09 -0.01
CA CYS A 471 -13.93 -22.18 0.16
C CYS A 471 -14.04 -21.18 -1.01
N VAL A 472 -12.94 -20.50 -1.35
CA VAL A 472 -12.88 -19.54 -2.48
C VAL A 472 -13.28 -20.22 -3.79
N LEU A 473 -12.67 -21.37 -4.07
CA LEU A 473 -12.93 -22.13 -5.30
C LEU A 473 -14.40 -22.55 -5.39
N ALA A 474 -14.97 -23.10 -4.32
CA ALA A 474 -16.36 -23.51 -4.28
C ALA A 474 -17.31 -22.33 -4.50
N ILE A 475 -17.07 -21.17 -3.87
CA ILE A 475 -17.91 -19.98 -4.09
C ILE A 475 -17.85 -19.55 -5.55
N VAL A 476 -16.66 -19.49 -6.15
CA VAL A 476 -16.49 -19.05 -7.55
C VAL A 476 -17.15 -20.03 -8.51
N VAL A 477 -16.83 -21.32 -8.42
CA VAL A 477 -17.33 -22.36 -9.33
C VAL A 477 -18.84 -22.48 -9.24
N VAL A 478 -19.38 -22.62 -8.02
CA VAL A 478 -20.83 -22.81 -7.83
C VAL A 478 -21.60 -21.54 -8.21
N SER A 479 -21.07 -20.34 -7.90
CA SER A 479 -21.74 -19.09 -8.31
C SER A 479 -21.76 -18.93 -9.83
N LEU A 480 -20.66 -19.24 -10.54
CA LEU A 480 -20.61 -19.17 -12.01
C LEU A 480 -21.52 -20.22 -12.64
N LEU A 481 -21.50 -21.45 -12.13
CA LEU A 481 -22.34 -22.55 -12.63
C LEU A 481 -23.82 -22.23 -12.46
N THR A 482 -24.24 -21.84 -11.25
CA THR A 482 -25.65 -21.51 -10.97
C THR A 482 -26.11 -20.29 -11.76
N ASN A 483 -25.29 -19.25 -11.90
CA ASN A 483 -25.62 -18.13 -12.79
C ASN A 483 -25.76 -18.58 -14.24
N ALA A 484 -24.85 -19.43 -14.75
CA ALA A 484 -24.95 -19.97 -16.11
C ALA A 484 -26.23 -20.79 -16.30
N MET A 485 -26.59 -21.64 -15.32
CA MET A 485 -27.80 -22.47 -15.37
C MET A 485 -29.09 -21.63 -15.43
N PHE A 486 -29.19 -20.57 -14.63
CA PHE A 486 -30.38 -19.72 -14.61
C PHE A 486 -30.42 -18.71 -15.78
N LEU A 487 -29.27 -18.15 -16.20
CA LEU A 487 -29.22 -17.16 -17.29
C LEU A 487 -29.31 -17.80 -18.69
N ARG A 488 -28.79 -19.02 -18.88
CA ARG A 488 -28.92 -19.76 -20.15
C ARG A 488 -30.20 -20.58 -20.25
N GLY A 489 -31.06 -20.54 -19.24
CA GLY A 489 -32.34 -21.25 -19.22
C GLY A 489 -32.25 -22.76 -19.05
N TRP A 490 -31.09 -23.31 -18.65
CA TRP A 490 -30.93 -24.75 -18.38
C TRP A 490 -31.78 -25.19 -17.20
N VAL A 491 -32.03 -24.30 -16.23
CA VAL A 491 -32.96 -24.53 -15.14
C VAL A 491 -34.03 -23.43 -15.11
N PRO A 492 -35.33 -23.79 -15.10
CA PRO A 492 -36.41 -22.83 -14.98
C PRO A 492 -36.29 -21.97 -13.70
N LEU A 493 -36.57 -20.67 -13.80
CA LEU A 493 -36.52 -19.70 -12.69
C LEU A 493 -37.42 -20.07 -11.49
N LYS A 494 -38.40 -20.96 -11.67
CA LYS A 494 -39.23 -21.48 -10.57
C LYS A 494 -38.43 -22.25 -9.51
N TYR A 495 -37.26 -22.80 -9.89
CA TYR A 495 -36.36 -23.50 -8.98
C TYR A 495 -35.30 -22.59 -8.34
N ASP A 496 -35.35 -21.27 -8.58
CA ASP A 496 -34.47 -20.30 -7.91
C ASP A 496 -34.99 -19.97 -6.50
N VAL A 497 -34.87 -20.93 -5.58
CA VAL A 497 -35.32 -20.84 -4.17
C VAL A 497 -34.66 -19.68 -3.42
N LEU A 498 -33.37 -19.44 -3.68
CA LEU A 498 -32.59 -18.36 -3.07
C LEU A 498 -32.65 -17.03 -3.84
N ARG A 499 -33.41 -16.96 -4.94
CA ARG A 499 -33.68 -15.75 -5.75
C ARG A 499 -32.43 -15.03 -6.27
N CYS A 500 -31.44 -15.77 -6.79
CA CYS A 500 -30.20 -15.23 -7.34
C CYS A 500 -30.38 -14.31 -8.56
N SER A 501 -31.43 -14.51 -9.38
CA SER A 501 -31.57 -13.81 -10.68
C SER A 501 -32.29 -12.45 -10.62
N ARG A 502 -33.06 -12.16 -9.56
CA ARG A 502 -34.03 -11.03 -9.55
C ARG A 502 -33.47 -9.63 -9.22
N ARG A 503 -32.18 -9.48 -8.88
CA ARG A 503 -31.63 -8.20 -8.36
C ARG A 503 -30.84 -7.34 -9.36
N ARG A 504 -30.71 -7.73 -10.64
CA ARG A 504 -30.06 -6.88 -11.67
C ARG A 504 -31.01 -6.00 -12.49
N THR A 505 -32.33 -6.07 -12.28
CA THR A 505 -33.33 -5.36 -13.11
C THR A 505 -33.91 -4.08 -12.49
N ILE A 506 -33.40 -3.60 -11.36
CA ILE A 506 -33.83 -2.32 -10.76
C ILE A 506 -32.62 -1.38 -10.70
N ASP A 507 -32.31 -0.75 -11.83
CA ASP A 507 -31.73 0.61 -11.96
C ASP A 507 -31.27 0.91 -13.40
N VAL A 508 -32.15 0.69 -14.38
CA VAL A 508 -31.97 1.29 -15.71
C VAL A 508 -33.34 1.80 -16.19
N ARG A 509 -33.56 3.11 -16.07
CA ARG A 509 -34.55 3.80 -16.92
C ARG A 509 -33.88 4.15 -18.26
N PRO A 510 -34.53 3.92 -19.42
CA PRO A 510 -33.90 4.07 -20.73
C PRO A 510 -34.15 5.45 -21.36
N SER A 511 -33.24 5.88 -22.24
CA SER A 511 -33.54 6.82 -23.32
C SER A 511 -33.03 6.23 -24.65
N LYS A 512 -33.94 6.22 -25.61
CA LYS A 512 -33.98 5.57 -26.92
C LYS A 512 -32.86 5.98 -27.87
N ALA A 513 -32.44 5.06 -28.74
CA ALA A 513 -32.71 5.13 -30.20
C ALA A 513 -32.17 3.87 -30.91
N ASP A 514 -33.02 3.35 -31.79
CA ASP A 514 -32.87 2.15 -32.62
C ASP A 514 -31.74 2.21 -33.65
N GLY A 515 -31.32 1.06 -34.15
CA GLY A 515 -30.50 0.98 -35.37
C GLY A 515 -29.87 -0.37 -35.70
N GLN A 516 -30.72 -1.34 -36.09
CA GLN A 516 -30.51 -2.38 -37.10
C GLN A 516 -29.40 -3.46 -36.99
N ALA A 517 -29.86 -4.68 -37.31
CA ALA A 517 -29.21 -5.98 -37.53
C ALA A 517 -27.97 -5.93 -38.46
N THR A 518 -27.04 -6.89 -38.42
CA THR A 518 -27.20 -8.21 -39.08
C THR A 518 -26.22 -9.29 -38.59
N GLU A 519 -26.66 -10.54 -38.74
CA GLU A 519 -25.96 -11.82 -38.56
C GLU A 519 -24.79 -12.03 -39.53
N LEU A 520 -23.81 -12.87 -39.15
CA LEU A 520 -23.27 -13.96 -39.98
C LEU A 520 -22.29 -14.88 -39.20
N GLU A 521 -22.31 -16.14 -39.62
CA GLU A 521 -21.81 -17.39 -39.05
C GLU A 521 -20.28 -17.68 -39.22
N PRO A 522 -19.75 -18.82 -38.70
CA PRO A 522 -18.33 -19.03 -38.40
C PRO A 522 -17.54 -19.68 -39.55
N MET A 523 -16.21 -19.59 -39.50
CA MET A 523 -15.31 -20.28 -40.43
C MET A 523 -14.17 -20.98 -39.67
N ALA A 524 -13.92 -22.24 -40.04
CA ALA A 524 -12.95 -23.16 -39.46
C ALA A 524 -11.72 -23.37 -40.37
N LEU A 525 -10.71 -24.07 -39.80
CA LEU A 525 -9.55 -24.76 -40.43
C LEU A 525 -8.34 -23.88 -40.83
N ALA A 526 -7.06 -24.27 -40.74
CA ALA A 526 -6.42 -25.60 -40.63
C ALA A 526 -4.98 -25.53 -40.05
N ASP A 527 -4.45 -26.72 -39.71
CA ASP A 527 -3.07 -27.07 -39.34
C ASP A 527 -1.98 -26.72 -40.39
N VAL A 528 -0.75 -26.49 -39.91
CA VAL A 528 0.51 -26.72 -40.65
C VAL A 528 1.60 -27.27 -39.70
N LYS A 529 2.23 -28.38 -40.11
CA LYS A 529 3.38 -29.05 -39.47
C LYS A 529 4.73 -28.44 -39.89
N ASP A 530 5.64 -28.45 -38.90
CA ASP A 530 7.11 -28.42 -38.85
C ASP A 530 7.97 -28.24 -40.12
N GLU A 531 8.96 -27.33 -40.06
CA GLU A 531 10.39 -27.70 -40.10
C GLU A 531 11.34 -26.55 -39.66
N CYS A 532 12.43 -26.95 -39.00
CA CYS A 532 13.37 -26.16 -38.20
C CYS A 532 14.32 -25.23 -38.99
N ARG A 533 14.52 -23.99 -38.49
CA ARG A 533 15.83 -23.29 -38.36
C ARG A 533 15.67 -21.99 -37.53
N HIS A 534 16.41 -21.91 -36.40
CA HIS A 534 16.44 -20.85 -35.36
C HIS A 534 15.11 -20.48 -34.66
N PRO A 535 14.66 -21.20 -33.61
CA PRO A 535 13.28 -21.14 -33.16
C PRO A 535 12.88 -19.98 -32.22
N TRP A 536 13.76 -19.03 -31.87
CA TRP A 536 13.47 -18.13 -30.72
C TRP A 536 13.68 -16.63 -30.93
N SER A 537 14.06 -16.16 -32.12
CA SER A 537 13.98 -14.72 -32.46
C SER A 537 12.53 -14.24 -32.64
N GLY A 538 11.61 -15.15 -32.96
CA GLY A 538 10.20 -14.85 -33.20
C GLY A 538 9.40 -14.44 -31.96
N VAL A 539 9.73 -14.96 -30.76
CA VAL A 539 8.93 -14.70 -29.55
C VAL A 539 9.05 -13.24 -29.08
N HIS A 540 10.20 -12.61 -29.30
CA HIS A 540 10.35 -11.17 -29.07
C HIS A 540 9.61 -10.35 -30.12
N LEU A 541 9.66 -10.77 -31.40
CA LEU A 541 8.89 -10.14 -32.47
C LEU A 541 7.38 -10.20 -32.17
N VAL A 542 6.90 -11.28 -31.55
CA VAL A 542 5.51 -11.43 -31.09
C VAL A 542 5.18 -10.38 -30.03
N PHE A 543 6.09 -10.04 -29.12
CA PHE A 543 5.86 -9.00 -28.12
C PHE A 543 5.74 -7.59 -28.75
N TYR A 544 6.66 -7.25 -29.64
CA TYR A 544 6.63 -5.99 -30.39
C TYR A 544 5.42 -5.94 -31.33
N ALA A 545 5.10 -7.04 -32.00
CA ALA A 545 3.93 -7.17 -32.86
C ALA A 545 2.64 -7.08 -32.06
N LEU A 546 2.57 -7.63 -30.84
CA LEU A 546 1.41 -7.53 -29.96
C LEU A 546 1.23 -6.08 -29.47
N THR A 547 2.29 -5.43 -29.04
CA THR A 547 2.26 -4.01 -28.62
C THR A 547 1.85 -3.12 -29.80
N LEU A 548 2.44 -3.34 -30.98
CA LEU A 548 2.10 -2.63 -32.20
C LEU A 548 0.66 -2.92 -32.65
N ALA A 549 0.19 -4.17 -32.58
CA ALA A 549 -1.15 -4.57 -32.94
C ALA A 549 -2.20 -3.96 -32.00
N VAL A 550 -1.95 -3.95 -30.69
CA VAL A 550 -2.82 -3.29 -29.70
C VAL A 550 -2.86 -1.79 -29.93
N GLY A 551 -1.71 -1.15 -30.20
CA GLY A 551 -1.64 0.27 -30.51
C GLY A 551 -2.38 0.64 -31.80
N ILE A 552 -2.19 -0.13 -32.87
CA ILE A 552 -2.91 0.05 -34.15
C ILE A 552 -4.41 -0.22 -33.98
N TRP A 553 -4.78 -1.26 -33.24
CA TRP A 553 -6.18 -1.60 -32.95
C TRP A 553 -6.87 -0.48 -32.17
N ALA A 554 -6.22 0.03 -31.12
CA ALA A 554 -6.71 1.16 -30.35
C ALA A 554 -6.83 2.43 -31.20
N GLY A 555 -5.86 2.69 -32.08
CA GLY A 555 -5.87 3.81 -33.02
C GLY A 555 -7.00 3.73 -34.03
N ARG A 556 -7.30 2.55 -34.59
CA ARG A 556 -8.38 2.34 -35.59
C ARG A 556 -9.79 2.52 -35.01
N ARG A 557 -9.99 2.31 -33.70
CA ARG A 557 -11.26 2.58 -33.02
C ARG A 557 -11.52 4.07 -32.75
N SER A 558 -10.53 4.94 -32.97
CA SER A 558 -10.72 6.39 -32.99
C SER A 558 -11.21 6.80 -34.39
N GLY A 559 -12.52 6.99 -34.55
CA GLY A 559 -13.14 7.19 -35.88
C GLY A 559 -12.63 8.42 -36.67
N LYS A 560 -12.96 8.47 -37.97
CA LYS A 560 -12.64 9.53 -38.96
C LYS A 560 -13.08 10.96 -38.58
N ASN A 561 -13.78 11.15 -37.47
CA ASN A 561 -14.24 12.43 -36.92
C ASN A 561 -13.72 12.71 -35.49
N SER A 562 -12.50 12.27 -35.19
CA SER A 562 -11.87 12.55 -33.88
C SER A 562 -11.66 14.06 -33.72
N THR A 563 -12.36 14.68 -32.76
CA THR A 563 -12.13 16.06 -32.30
C THR A 563 -10.78 16.15 -31.56
N VAL A 564 -10.22 17.36 -31.35
CA VAL A 564 -9.02 17.54 -30.48
C VAL A 564 -9.26 16.88 -29.15
N VAL A 565 -10.47 17.06 -28.65
CA VAL A 565 -11.07 16.32 -27.55
C VAL A 565 -10.76 14.81 -27.70
N GLU A 566 -11.20 14.06 -28.70
CA GLU A 566 -10.91 12.61 -28.72
C GLU A 566 -9.44 12.18 -28.92
N VAL A 567 -8.61 13.00 -29.57
CA VAL A 567 -7.18 12.70 -29.77
C VAL A 567 -6.35 13.02 -28.53
N PHE A 568 -6.76 14.03 -27.75
CA PHE A 568 -6.19 14.37 -26.45
C PHE A 568 -6.85 13.63 -25.29
N LEU A 569 -8.09 13.16 -25.45
CA LEU A 569 -8.95 12.68 -24.38
C LEU A 569 -9.31 11.19 -24.57
N ALA A 570 -8.65 10.34 -23.79
CA ALA A 570 -9.02 8.94 -23.62
C ALA A 570 -10.17 8.82 -22.59
N ASN A 571 -11.41 9.00 -23.07
CA ASN A 571 -12.68 8.54 -22.48
C ASN A 571 -12.87 8.75 -20.96
N ARG A 572 -13.85 9.59 -20.56
CA ARG A 572 -14.29 9.91 -19.18
C ARG A 572 -14.65 8.71 -18.26
N ASN A 573 -14.57 7.47 -18.75
CA ASN A 573 -14.95 6.23 -18.07
C ASN A 573 -13.79 5.23 -17.91
N MET A 574 -12.54 5.67 -17.80
CA MET A 574 -11.46 4.77 -17.40
C MET A 574 -11.54 4.44 -15.90
N GLY A 575 -11.74 3.15 -15.58
CA GLY A 575 -11.86 2.64 -14.21
C GLY A 575 -10.57 2.78 -13.39
N LEU A 576 -10.67 2.56 -12.07
CA LEU A 576 -9.60 2.71 -11.07
C LEU A 576 -8.29 1.99 -11.46
N LEU A 577 -8.38 0.78 -12.04
CA LEU A 577 -7.24 -0.01 -12.48
C LEU A 577 -6.54 0.55 -13.73
N VAL A 578 -7.29 1.13 -14.67
CA VAL A 578 -6.73 1.70 -15.90
C VAL A 578 -6.07 3.05 -15.60
N SER A 579 -6.69 3.84 -14.73
CA SER A 579 -6.15 5.15 -14.31
C SER A 579 -5.04 5.07 -13.26
N LEU A 580 -4.90 3.95 -12.52
CA LEU A 580 -3.74 3.67 -11.67
C LEU A 580 -2.45 3.41 -12.47
N PHE A 581 -2.58 3.05 -13.75
CA PHE A 581 -1.49 2.49 -14.54
C PHE A 581 -1.24 3.19 -15.88
N THR A 582 -2.27 3.78 -16.49
CA THR A 582 -2.20 4.42 -17.81
C THR A 582 -2.92 5.75 -17.70
N LEU A 583 -2.24 6.68 -17.07
CA LEU A 583 -2.81 7.97 -16.77
C LEU A 583 -2.92 8.76 -18.08
N THR A 584 -4.15 8.92 -18.56
CA THR A 584 -4.47 9.65 -19.79
C THR A 584 -5.77 10.41 -19.61
N ASP A 585 -5.75 11.69 -20.04
CA ASP A 585 -6.87 12.57 -20.47
C ASP A 585 -6.98 13.98 -19.78
N PRO A 586 -6.49 15.09 -20.37
CA PRO A 586 -6.53 16.43 -19.78
C PRO A 586 -7.83 17.21 -20.08
N GLY A 587 -8.69 17.37 -19.06
CA GLY A 587 -9.88 18.23 -19.13
C GLY A 587 -9.81 19.44 -18.20
N TRP A 588 -9.94 20.63 -18.79
CA TRP A 588 -10.17 21.95 -18.18
C TRP A 588 -8.96 22.72 -17.63
N LEU A 589 -8.55 23.69 -18.47
CA LEU A 589 -7.74 24.83 -18.11
C LEU A 589 -8.30 25.56 -16.89
N LEU A 590 -7.38 25.97 -16.01
CA LEU A 590 -7.58 26.92 -14.92
C LEU A 590 -8.50 28.08 -15.34
N PRO A 591 -9.51 28.46 -14.54
CA PRO A 591 -10.43 29.54 -14.85
C PRO A 591 -9.82 30.96 -14.78
N ASN A 592 -8.49 31.10 -14.77
CA ASN A 592 -7.82 32.39 -14.78
C ASN A 592 -6.65 32.39 -15.79
N PRO A 593 -6.92 32.65 -17.08
CA PRO A 593 -5.90 33.11 -17.98
C PRO A 593 -5.70 34.61 -17.73
N THR A 594 -4.70 34.98 -16.94
CA THR A 594 -3.98 36.21 -17.33
C THR A 594 -3.33 35.87 -18.67
N LYS A 595 -3.99 36.31 -19.74
CA LYS A 595 -3.47 36.26 -21.12
C LYS A 595 -2.05 36.84 -21.06
N HIS A 596 -1.09 36.14 -21.65
CA HIS A 596 0.32 36.56 -21.83
C HIS A 596 1.36 36.15 -20.76
N HIS A 597 1.54 34.85 -20.52
CA HIS A 597 2.86 34.34 -20.10
C HIS A 597 3.43 33.39 -21.16
N PRO A 598 4.21 33.90 -22.13
CA PRO A 598 4.58 33.17 -23.33
C PRO A 598 5.65 32.07 -23.07
N ALA A 599 5.28 30.85 -23.46
CA ALA A 599 6.00 29.98 -24.38
C ALA A 599 7.42 29.41 -24.06
N VAL A 600 8.18 29.75 -23.00
CA VAL A 600 9.61 29.33 -22.96
C VAL A 600 9.97 28.02 -22.19
N ARG A 601 9.12 27.40 -21.37
CA ARG A 601 9.67 26.58 -20.26
C ARG A 601 9.64 25.03 -20.29
N ILE A 602 9.36 24.32 -21.39
CA ILE A 602 9.38 22.83 -21.39
C ILE A 602 9.82 22.28 -22.77
N ARG A 603 11.04 22.58 -23.23
CA ARG A 603 11.44 22.23 -24.61
C ARG A 603 12.64 21.29 -24.75
N ILE A 604 13.58 21.28 -23.82
CA ILE A 604 14.83 20.47 -23.91
C ILE A 604 14.73 19.14 -23.16
N ASN A 605 13.94 19.08 -22.07
CA ASN A 605 13.86 17.93 -21.16
C ASN A 605 13.33 16.64 -21.81
N ASN A 606 12.20 16.74 -22.52
CA ASN A 606 11.50 15.55 -23.00
C ASN A 606 12.22 14.89 -24.19
N VAL A 607 13.03 15.65 -24.94
CA VAL A 607 13.89 15.12 -26.01
C VAL A 607 15.01 14.28 -25.41
N CYS A 608 15.75 14.81 -24.43
CA CYS A 608 16.85 14.08 -23.79
C CYS A 608 16.37 12.84 -22.99
N LEU A 609 15.16 12.88 -22.41
CA LEU A 609 14.53 11.69 -21.81
C LEU A 609 14.18 10.63 -22.89
N THR A 610 13.55 11.05 -23.98
CA THR A 610 13.25 10.17 -25.12
C THR A 610 14.54 9.52 -25.66
N THR A 611 15.61 10.30 -25.80
CA THR A 611 16.94 9.84 -26.19
C THR A 611 17.47 8.76 -25.24
N SER A 612 17.36 8.98 -23.92
CA SER A 612 17.84 8.04 -22.89
C SER A 612 17.12 6.69 -22.99
N PHE A 613 15.79 6.72 -23.16
CA PHE A 613 14.98 5.52 -23.30
C PHE A 613 15.22 4.84 -24.66
N SER A 614 15.33 5.57 -25.76
CA SER A 614 15.68 4.99 -27.07
C SER A 614 17.04 4.31 -27.06
N LEU A 615 18.04 4.89 -26.39
CA LEU A 615 19.37 4.29 -26.21
C LEU A 615 19.32 3.02 -25.35
N SER A 616 18.54 3.03 -24.25
CA SER A 616 18.36 1.86 -23.37
C SER A 616 17.65 0.70 -24.07
N SER A 617 16.64 0.99 -24.90
CA SER A 617 15.91 -0.01 -25.68
C SER A 617 16.80 -0.60 -26.78
N GLY A 618 17.54 0.25 -27.49
CA GLY A 618 18.51 -0.20 -28.50
C GLY A 618 19.63 -1.06 -27.91
N SER A 619 20.13 -0.71 -26.72
CA SER A 619 21.10 -1.53 -25.98
C SER A 619 20.53 -2.91 -25.63
N THR A 620 19.24 -2.97 -25.29
CA THR A 620 18.54 -4.23 -24.97
C THR A 620 18.37 -5.10 -26.21
N ILE A 621 17.99 -4.52 -27.35
CA ILE A 621 17.81 -5.23 -28.63
C ILE A 621 19.13 -5.74 -29.20
N SER A 622 20.21 -4.94 -29.11
CA SER A 622 21.57 -5.30 -29.54
C SER A 622 22.02 -6.60 -28.87
N VAL A 623 21.77 -6.74 -27.57
CA VAL A 623 22.08 -7.94 -26.78
C VAL A 623 21.18 -9.13 -27.11
N ILE A 624 20.00 -8.96 -27.70
CA ILE A 624 19.08 -10.09 -28.00
C ILE A 624 19.34 -10.67 -29.37
N MET A 625 19.46 -9.79 -30.36
CA MET A 625 19.43 -10.16 -31.77
C MET A 625 20.84 -10.19 -32.40
N ASP A 626 21.88 -9.90 -31.61
CA ASP A 626 23.25 -9.68 -32.07
C ASP A 626 23.28 -8.70 -33.27
N LEU A 627 22.47 -7.63 -33.19
CA LEU A 627 22.38 -6.56 -34.19
C LEU A 627 23.31 -5.41 -33.80
N SER A 628 23.69 -4.56 -34.78
CA SER A 628 24.45 -3.35 -34.48
C SER A 628 23.65 -2.40 -33.58
N ASP A 629 24.34 -1.66 -32.70
CA ASP A 629 23.72 -0.72 -31.76
C ASP A 629 22.85 0.33 -32.50
N ILE A 630 23.34 0.81 -33.65
CA ILE A 630 22.64 1.79 -34.51
C ILE A 630 21.31 1.21 -35.03
N LEU A 631 21.34 -0.02 -35.55
CA LEU A 631 20.15 -0.67 -36.09
C LEU A 631 19.13 -0.94 -34.97
N SER A 632 19.61 -1.36 -33.81
CA SER A 632 18.79 -1.66 -32.64
C SER A 632 18.07 -0.43 -32.08
N ILE A 633 18.78 0.71 -31.95
CA ILE A 633 18.19 2.00 -31.54
C ILE A 633 17.15 2.45 -32.57
N THR A 634 17.45 2.30 -33.87
CA THR A 634 16.56 2.72 -34.95
C THR A 634 15.26 1.91 -34.96
N VAL A 635 15.33 0.58 -34.82
CA VAL A 635 14.15 -0.30 -34.77
C VAL A 635 13.25 0.06 -33.59
N SER A 636 13.81 0.28 -32.40
CA SER A 636 13.02 0.69 -31.25
C SER A 636 12.33 2.03 -31.46
N ALA A 637 13.04 3.01 -32.04
CA ALA A 637 12.49 4.33 -32.29
C ALA A 637 11.34 4.29 -33.31
N VAL A 638 11.49 3.51 -34.38
CA VAL A 638 10.44 3.34 -35.40
C VAL A 638 9.16 2.77 -34.77
N VAL A 639 9.27 1.73 -33.94
CA VAL A 639 8.08 1.14 -33.30
C VAL A 639 7.40 2.18 -32.40
N ALA A 640 8.15 2.84 -31.50
CA ALA A 640 7.61 3.86 -30.59
C ALA A 640 6.91 5.02 -31.34
N VAL A 641 7.52 5.51 -32.41
CA VAL A 641 6.98 6.60 -33.22
C VAL A 641 5.72 6.17 -33.98
N VAL A 642 5.70 4.97 -34.56
CA VAL A 642 4.60 4.51 -35.42
C VAL A 642 3.28 4.36 -34.65
N TYR A 643 3.24 3.67 -33.51
CA TYR A 643 1.97 3.51 -32.79
C TYR A 643 1.53 4.79 -32.07
N THR A 644 2.48 5.65 -31.67
CA THR A 644 2.18 6.97 -31.10
C THR A 644 1.61 7.91 -32.16
N PHE A 645 2.16 7.88 -33.38
CA PHE A 645 1.67 8.64 -34.53
C PHE A 645 0.27 8.19 -34.96
N LEU A 646 0.04 6.87 -35.02
CA LEU A 646 -1.22 6.30 -35.51
C LEU A 646 -2.38 6.47 -34.55
N GLY A 647 -2.17 6.34 -33.24
CA GLY A 647 -3.27 6.30 -32.27
C GLY A 647 -3.21 7.28 -31.11
N GLY A 648 -2.20 8.16 -31.05
CA GLY A 648 -2.12 9.22 -30.05
C GLY A 648 -2.22 8.72 -28.62
N LEU A 649 -2.87 9.51 -27.77
CA LEU A 649 -2.92 9.27 -26.32
C LEU A 649 -3.73 8.02 -25.93
N ARG A 650 -4.75 7.64 -26.72
CA ARG A 650 -5.49 6.38 -26.52
C ARG A 650 -4.63 5.15 -26.81
N SER A 651 -3.87 5.17 -27.91
CA SER A 651 -2.96 4.06 -28.24
C SER A 651 -1.93 3.84 -27.14
N VAL A 652 -1.28 4.92 -26.69
CA VAL A 652 -0.32 4.90 -25.57
C VAL A 652 -0.97 4.35 -24.28
N ALA A 653 -2.22 4.75 -23.98
CA ALA A 653 -2.91 4.22 -22.81
C ALA A 653 -3.15 2.70 -22.87
N TYR A 654 -3.55 2.15 -24.02
CA TYR A 654 -3.77 0.70 -24.12
C TYR A 654 -2.45 -0.09 -24.15
N THR A 655 -1.42 0.46 -24.79
CA THR A 655 -0.10 -0.17 -24.81
C THR A 655 0.57 -0.16 -23.44
N ASP A 656 0.41 0.91 -22.65
CA ASP A 656 0.93 0.99 -21.28
C ASP A 656 0.31 -0.08 -20.36
N ILE A 657 -0.97 -0.45 -20.52
CA ILE A 657 -1.62 -1.51 -19.71
C ILE A 657 -0.94 -2.85 -20.00
N VAL A 658 -0.76 -3.15 -21.28
CA VAL A 658 -0.16 -4.40 -21.73
C VAL A 658 1.30 -4.45 -21.29
N GLN A 659 2.05 -3.37 -21.51
CA GLN A 659 3.46 -3.27 -21.11
C GLN A 659 3.61 -3.41 -19.60
N LEU A 660 2.74 -2.80 -18.79
CA LEU A 660 2.78 -2.95 -17.35
C LEU A 660 2.54 -4.39 -16.88
N VAL A 661 1.52 -5.06 -17.42
CA VAL A 661 1.25 -6.47 -17.08
C VAL A 661 2.49 -7.30 -17.40
N CYS A 662 3.12 -7.04 -18.54
CA CYS A 662 4.34 -7.71 -18.94
C CYS A 662 5.53 -7.36 -18.02
N ILE A 663 5.65 -6.11 -17.56
CA ILE A 663 6.68 -5.70 -16.60
C ILE A 663 6.49 -6.41 -15.26
N ALA A 664 5.28 -6.41 -14.73
CA ALA A 664 4.98 -7.04 -13.44
C ALA A 664 5.20 -8.56 -13.49
N VAL A 665 4.69 -9.22 -14.52
CA VAL A 665 4.83 -10.67 -14.70
C VAL A 665 6.28 -11.04 -14.98
N GLY A 666 6.96 -10.32 -15.85
CA GLY A 666 8.31 -10.71 -16.22
C GLY A 666 9.39 -10.29 -15.23
N LEU A 667 9.20 -9.24 -14.42
CA LEU A 667 10.04 -9.02 -13.23
C LEU A 667 9.80 -10.09 -12.17
N ALA A 668 8.54 -10.50 -11.93
CA ALA A 668 8.21 -11.55 -10.98
C ALA A 668 8.80 -12.91 -11.39
N ILE A 669 8.88 -13.20 -12.70
CA ILE A 669 9.46 -14.44 -13.21
C ILE A 669 10.99 -14.34 -13.33
N ALA A 670 11.55 -13.25 -13.87
CA ALA A 670 12.98 -13.17 -14.14
C ALA A 670 13.82 -12.88 -12.90
N CYS A 671 13.33 -12.06 -11.96
CA CYS A 671 14.11 -11.64 -10.81
C CYS A 671 14.52 -12.81 -9.89
N PRO A 672 13.63 -13.75 -9.49
CA PRO A 672 14.04 -14.87 -8.64
C PRO A 672 15.11 -15.75 -9.28
N PHE A 673 15.05 -15.97 -10.61
CA PHE A 673 16.04 -16.77 -11.33
C PHE A 673 17.37 -16.03 -11.48
N ALA A 674 17.33 -14.74 -11.82
CA ALA A 674 18.52 -13.92 -11.91
C ALA A 674 19.23 -13.82 -10.55
N VAL A 675 18.52 -13.54 -9.47
CA VAL A 675 19.08 -13.43 -8.11
C VAL A 675 19.64 -14.77 -7.62
N ARG A 676 18.92 -15.88 -7.86
CA ARG A 676 19.37 -17.23 -7.50
C ARG A 676 20.66 -17.62 -8.23
N ASN A 677 20.72 -17.37 -9.53
CA ASN A 677 21.85 -17.79 -10.36
C ASN A 677 23.04 -16.82 -10.26
N ALA A 678 22.80 -15.59 -9.81
CA ALA A 678 23.82 -14.59 -9.57
C ALA A 678 24.37 -14.61 -8.13
N ALA A 679 24.19 -15.68 -7.36
CA ALA A 679 24.80 -15.92 -6.03
C ALA A 679 25.01 -14.64 -5.19
N VAL A 680 23.96 -13.82 -5.08
CA VAL A 680 24.01 -12.53 -4.38
C VAL A 680 24.32 -12.81 -2.91
N ASP A 681 25.49 -12.37 -2.47
CA ASP A 681 25.93 -12.56 -1.09
C ASP A 681 25.27 -11.51 -0.19
N PHE A 682 24.08 -11.85 0.31
CA PHE A 682 23.29 -10.98 1.18
C PHE A 682 23.99 -10.64 2.51
N SER A 683 24.98 -11.44 2.93
CA SER A 683 25.77 -11.16 4.14
C SER A 683 26.67 -9.93 3.98
N LYS A 684 27.17 -9.70 2.75
CA LYS A 684 27.97 -8.52 2.41
C LYS A 684 27.15 -7.28 2.09
N LEU A 685 25.87 -7.43 1.75
CA LEU A 685 24.97 -6.29 1.53
C LEU A 685 24.88 -5.40 2.77
N GLY A 686 24.87 -6.00 3.97
CA GLY A 686 24.85 -5.26 5.24
C GLY A 686 26.20 -4.61 5.60
N SER A 687 27.32 -5.31 5.37
CA SER A 687 28.65 -4.81 5.77
C SER A 687 29.25 -3.78 4.80
N SER A 688 28.87 -3.80 3.52
CA SER A 688 29.47 -2.95 2.48
C SER A 688 28.75 -1.62 2.27
N TRP A 689 27.45 -1.51 2.58
CA TRP A 689 26.68 -0.27 2.43
C TRP A 689 26.91 0.74 3.56
N VAL A 690 27.23 0.26 4.76
CA VAL A 690 27.37 1.10 5.97
C VAL A 690 28.78 1.73 6.07
N GLY A 691 29.72 1.33 5.20
CA GLY A 691 31.15 1.57 5.47
C GLY A 691 31.92 2.57 4.61
N GLN A 692 31.53 2.92 3.38
CA GLN A 692 32.45 3.65 2.47
C GLN A 692 31.75 4.59 1.48
N VAL A 693 31.07 5.64 1.95
CA VAL A 693 30.97 6.87 1.13
C VAL A 693 32.14 7.75 1.56
N PRO A 694 33.17 7.92 0.72
CA PRO A 694 34.28 8.81 1.03
C PRO A 694 33.73 10.19 1.42
N THR A 695 34.23 10.78 2.51
CA THR A 695 33.72 12.06 3.05
C THR A 695 33.76 13.19 2.02
N ASP A 696 34.66 13.08 1.04
CA ASP A 696 34.81 13.99 -0.10
C ASP A 696 33.76 13.80 -1.22
N GLN A 697 32.92 12.77 -1.16
CA GLN A 697 31.84 12.50 -2.13
C GLN A 697 30.43 12.71 -1.58
N VAL A 698 30.29 13.01 -0.28
CA VAL A 698 28.98 13.25 0.36
C VAL A 698 28.23 14.41 -0.31
N GLY A 699 28.94 15.47 -0.72
CA GLY A 699 28.34 16.61 -1.42
C GLY A 699 27.69 16.22 -2.76
N ILE A 700 28.35 15.35 -3.54
CA ILE A 700 27.82 14.83 -4.81
C ILE A 700 26.58 13.98 -4.56
N PHE A 701 26.60 13.15 -3.52
CA PHE A 701 25.49 12.27 -3.18
C PHE A 701 24.24 13.06 -2.78
N VAL A 702 24.38 14.07 -1.92
CA VAL A 702 23.28 14.96 -1.52
C VAL A 702 22.72 15.72 -2.73
N ASP A 703 23.60 16.21 -3.61
CA ASP A 703 23.19 16.97 -4.79
C ASP A 703 22.44 16.09 -5.80
N LEU A 704 22.95 14.88 -6.05
CA LEU A 704 22.33 13.92 -6.94
C LEU A 704 20.98 13.42 -6.39
N PHE A 705 20.88 13.18 -5.08
CA PHE A 705 19.63 12.82 -4.43
C PHE A 705 18.58 13.93 -4.59
N ALA A 706 18.96 15.19 -4.36
CA ALA A 706 18.05 16.32 -4.50
C ALA A 706 17.60 16.51 -5.96
N VAL A 707 18.53 16.36 -6.92
CA VAL A 707 18.23 16.40 -8.36
C VAL A 707 17.20 15.34 -8.75
N VAL A 708 17.37 14.10 -8.31
CA VAL A 708 16.46 13.01 -8.67
C VAL A 708 15.12 13.12 -7.93
N ALA A 709 15.13 13.47 -6.65
CA ALA A 709 13.92 13.55 -5.83
C ALA A 709 13.03 14.75 -6.19
N LEU A 710 13.62 15.91 -6.42
CA LEU A 710 12.89 17.18 -6.64
C LEU A 710 12.78 17.54 -8.12
N GLY A 711 13.74 17.14 -8.96
CA GLY A 711 13.70 17.37 -10.41
C GLY A 711 12.56 16.65 -11.13
N GLY A 712 12.03 15.57 -10.57
CA GLY A 712 10.86 14.85 -11.09
C GLY A 712 9.51 15.52 -10.83
N ILE A 713 9.42 16.45 -9.87
CA ILE A 713 8.16 17.13 -9.48
C ILE A 713 7.55 17.95 -10.62
N PRO A 714 8.31 18.83 -11.34
CA PRO A 714 7.76 19.64 -12.42
C PRO A 714 7.54 18.87 -13.74
N TRP A 715 7.67 17.54 -13.78
CA TRP A 715 7.53 16.79 -15.03
C TRP A 715 6.11 16.85 -15.60
N GLN A 716 6.03 17.27 -16.87
CA GLN A 716 4.77 17.43 -17.58
C GLN A 716 3.96 16.13 -17.67
N VAL A 717 4.63 14.99 -17.80
CA VAL A 717 3.99 13.66 -17.82
C VAL A 717 3.20 13.43 -16.52
N TYR A 718 3.74 13.82 -15.36
CA TYR A 718 3.05 13.65 -14.08
C TYR A 718 1.77 14.50 -13.97
N PHE A 719 1.79 15.73 -14.50
CA PHE A 719 0.62 16.62 -14.47
C PHE A 719 -0.45 16.25 -15.47
N GLN A 720 -0.09 15.86 -16.70
CA GLN A 720 -1.04 15.34 -17.70
C GLN A 720 -1.84 14.18 -17.12
N ARG A 721 -1.17 13.39 -16.29
CA ARG A 721 -1.66 12.20 -15.64
C ARG A 721 -2.55 12.51 -14.41
N ILE A 722 -2.14 13.44 -13.55
CA ILE A 722 -2.94 13.92 -12.40
C ILE A 722 -4.19 14.68 -12.85
N LEU A 723 -4.07 15.55 -13.84
CA LEU A 723 -5.17 16.34 -14.35
C LEU A 723 -6.20 15.50 -15.10
N ALA A 724 -5.84 14.27 -15.47
CA ALA A 724 -6.75 13.29 -16.02
C ALA A 724 -7.62 12.56 -15.00
N CYS A 725 -7.34 12.76 -13.73
CA CYS A 725 -8.13 12.17 -12.67
C CYS A 725 -9.49 12.87 -12.57
N SER A 726 -10.56 12.08 -12.51
CA SER A 726 -11.93 12.59 -12.39
C SER A 726 -12.17 13.42 -11.11
N THR A 727 -11.35 13.22 -10.08
CA THR A 727 -11.43 13.95 -8.81
C THR A 727 -10.03 14.18 -8.22
N THR A 728 -9.87 15.26 -7.46
CA THR A 728 -8.61 15.59 -6.78
C THR A 728 -8.20 14.56 -5.73
N ASP A 729 -9.17 13.91 -5.08
CA ASP A 729 -8.91 12.81 -4.14
C ASP A 729 -8.45 11.54 -4.87
N PHE A 730 -8.99 11.29 -6.07
CA PHE A 730 -8.51 10.19 -6.91
C PHE A 730 -7.07 10.44 -7.38
N ALA A 731 -6.73 11.68 -7.76
CA ALA A 731 -5.38 12.06 -8.15
C ALA A 731 -4.36 11.90 -7.02
N ARG A 732 -4.73 12.24 -5.78
CA ARG A 732 -3.87 12.04 -4.60
C ARG A 732 -3.63 10.56 -4.32
N LEU A 733 -4.68 9.75 -4.40
CA LEU A 733 -4.58 8.31 -4.18
C LEU A 733 -3.72 7.65 -5.27
N SER A 734 -3.93 7.98 -6.55
CA SER A 734 -3.14 7.44 -7.66
C SER A 734 -1.67 7.83 -7.54
N SER A 735 -1.35 9.06 -7.13
CA SER A 735 0.03 9.49 -6.87
C SER A 735 0.70 8.72 -5.73
N CYS A 736 -0.01 8.49 -4.61
CA CYS A 736 0.53 7.72 -3.49
C CYS A 736 0.76 6.25 -3.87
N VAL A 737 -0.19 5.64 -4.58
CA VAL A 737 -0.04 4.25 -5.05
C VAL A 737 1.09 4.15 -6.07
N ALA A 738 1.21 5.11 -6.99
CA ALA A 738 2.30 5.16 -7.96
C ALA A 738 3.68 5.28 -7.26
N ALA A 739 3.81 6.09 -6.20
CA ALA A 739 5.06 6.20 -5.45
C ALA A 739 5.47 4.87 -4.80
N VAL A 740 4.51 4.13 -4.22
CA VAL A 740 4.76 2.80 -3.64
C VAL A 740 5.12 1.80 -4.74
N MET A 741 4.41 1.82 -5.87
CA MET A 741 4.71 0.93 -6.99
C MET A 741 6.09 1.21 -7.60
N CYS A 742 6.49 2.48 -7.74
CA CYS A 742 7.84 2.84 -8.18
C CYS A 742 8.91 2.29 -7.22
N ALA A 743 8.70 2.39 -5.90
CA ALA A 743 9.62 1.83 -4.92
C ALA A 743 9.70 0.31 -5.01
N LEU A 744 8.56 -0.37 -5.18
CA LEU A 744 8.49 -1.82 -5.31
C LEU A 744 9.11 -2.33 -6.61
N PHE A 745 8.88 -1.66 -7.75
CA PHE A 745 9.43 -2.07 -9.04
C PHE A 745 10.91 -1.70 -9.22
N ALA A 746 11.47 -0.82 -8.39
CA ALA A 746 12.90 -0.50 -8.39
C ALA A 746 13.77 -1.59 -7.74
N VAL A 747 13.23 -2.35 -6.79
CA VAL A 747 13.98 -3.38 -6.04
C VAL A 747 14.44 -4.55 -6.93
N PRO A 748 13.58 -5.16 -7.78
CA PRO A 748 13.99 -6.30 -8.59
C PRO A 748 15.12 -6.00 -9.59
N PRO A 749 15.09 -4.89 -10.38
CA PRO A 749 16.20 -4.52 -11.25
C PRO A 749 17.50 -4.20 -10.50
N ALA A 750 17.40 -3.56 -9.32
CA ALA A 750 18.56 -3.26 -8.49
C ALA A 750 19.24 -4.53 -7.98
N LEU A 751 18.46 -5.51 -7.51
CA LEU A 751 18.98 -6.81 -7.06
C LEU A 751 19.63 -7.60 -8.20
N MET A 752 19.06 -7.55 -9.41
CA MET A 752 19.64 -8.20 -10.59
C MET A 752 20.98 -7.57 -11.00
N GLY A 753 21.17 -6.26 -10.80
CA GLY A 753 22.44 -5.58 -11.06
C GLY A 753 23.57 -5.90 -10.06
N LEU A 754 23.26 -6.49 -8.90
CA LEU A 754 24.22 -6.72 -7.81
C LEU A 754 24.90 -8.12 -7.83
N GLY A 755 24.58 -8.98 -8.79
CA GLY A 755 24.91 -10.41 -8.72
C GLY A 755 26.28 -10.87 -9.26
N ARG A 756 26.82 -11.96 -8.68
CA ARG A 756 28.05 -12.72 -9.01
C ARG A 756 27.75 -14.13 -9.56
N SER A 757 28.23 -14.48 -10.76
CA SER A 757 28.04 -15.85 -11.30
C SER A 757 28.91 -16.91 -10.58
N ARG A 758 28.33 -18.08 -10.25
CA ARG A 758 29.00 -19.19 -9.52
C ARG A 758 29.29 -20.44 -10.37
N HIS A 759 28.95 -20.47 -11.67
CA HIS A 759 29.17 -21.65 -12.52
C HIS A 759 30.51 -21.59 -13.28
N ARG A 760 31.44 -22.51 -12.95
CA ARG A 760 32.75 -22.70 -13.61
C ARG A 760 32.70 -23.01 -15.12
N SER A 761 31.50 -23.21 -15.69
CA SER A 761 31.29 -23.57 -17.10
C SER A 761 30.76 -22.42 -17.95
N VAL A 762 30.45 -21.26 -17.36
CA VAL A 762 29.95 -20.08 -18.10
C VAL A 762 30.97 -18.95 -17.99
N ARG A 763 31.45 -18.50 -19.15
CA ARG A 763 32.58 -17.59 -19.37
C ARG A 763 32.26 -16.11 -19.03
N VAL A 764 31.56 -15.86 -17.92
CA VAL A 764 31.17 -14.50 -17.47
C VAL A 764 31.31 -14.39 -15.95
N THR A 765 32.29 -13.61 -15.49
CA THR A 765 32.53 -13.29 -14.08
C THR A 765 32.12 -11.83 -13.83
N VAL A 766 30.95 -11.62 -13.24
CA VAL A 766 30.51 -10.28 -12.81
C VAL A 766 30.90 -10.12 -11.34
N ASN A 767 31.96 -9.38 -11.05
CA ASN A 767 32.47 -9.12 -9.69
C ASN A 767 32.01 -7.74 -9.18
N CYS A 768 30.77 -7.62 -8.68
CA CYS A 768 30.21 -6.30 -8.34
C CYS A 768 30.35 -5.84 -6.88
N VAL A 769 31.12 -6.52 -6.01
CA VAL A 769 31.13 -6.17 -4.57
C VAL A 769 32.54 -5.93 -3.99
N ALA A 770 33.55 -5.63 -4.80
CA ALA A 770 34.82 -5.14 -4.22
C ALA A 770 35.78 -4.44 -5.20
N ASP A 771 35.80 -4.81 -6.49
CA ASP A 771 36.84 -4.32 -7.40
C ASP A 771 36.33 -4.21 -8.85
N TRP A 772 35.92 -2.99 -9.22
CA TRP A 772 35.29 -2.67 -10.52
C TRP A 772 36.20 -2.92 -11.73
N ASN A 773 37.52 -2.92 -11.51
CA ASN A 773 38.52 -3.15 -12.56
C ASN A 773 38.69 -4.64 -12.91
N SER A 774 38.05 -5.56 -12.17
CA SER A 774 38.18 -7.02 -12.32
C SER A 774 37.04 -7.69 -13.09
N THR A 775 36.05 -6.92 -13.56
CA THR A 775 34.88 -7.44 -14.29
C THR A 775 35.28 -7.86 -15.71
N SER A 776 35.12 -9.13 -16.11
CA SER A 776 35.54 -9.61 -17.44
C SER A 776 34.41 -10.21 -18.26
N TYR A 777 34.43 -9.93 -19.58
CA TYR A 777 33.53 -10.48 -20.59
C TYR A 777 34.35 -11.30 -21.59
N LEU A 778 33.97 -12.57 -21.84
CA LEU A 778 34.59 -13.42 -22.87
C LEU A 778 36.12 -13.60 -22.81
N GLY A 779 36.77 -13.32 -21.67
CA GLY A 779 38.21 -13.52 -21.50
C GLY A 779 39.11 -12.35 -21.93
N GLU A 780 38.57 -11.20 -22.34
CA GLU A 780 39.35 -9.97 -22.57
C GLU A 780 38.65 -8.73 -22.00
N VAL A 781 39.44 -7.86 -21.35
CA VAL A 781 39.26 -6.44 -20.93
C VAL A 781 37.91 -6.02 -20.30
N PRO A 782 37.91 -5.23 -19.19
CA PRO A 782 36.69 -4.81 -18.51
C PRO A 782 35.68 -4.03 -19.38
N ILE A 783 34.39 -4.19 -19.05
CA ILE A 783 33.29 -3.43 -19.68
C ILE A 783 33.57 -1.94 -19.46
N PRO A 784 33.75 -1.13 -20.53
CA PRO A 784 33.98 0.30 -20.39
C PRO A 784 32.82 0.97 -19.65
N ALA A 785 33.10 2.01 -18.85
CA ALA A 785 32.08 2.77 -18.11
C ALA A 785 30.93 3.28 -19.02
N GLU A 786 31.24 3.54 -20.30
CA GLU A 786 30.29 3.96 -21.33
C GLU A 786 29.26 2.85 -21.71
N LYS A 787 29.53 1.58 -21.42
CA LYS A 787 28.68 0.43 -21.78
C LYS A 787 27.95 -0.20 -20.59
N MET A 788 27.92 0.47 -19.44
CA MET A 788 27.33 -0.05 -18.20
C MET A 788 25.81 -0.29 -18.30
N SER A 789 25.12 0.34 -19.26
CA SER A 789 23.70 0.09 -19.58
C SER A 789 23.42 -1.34 -20.07
N LEU A 790 24.44 -2.08 -20.51
CA LEU A 790 24.30 -3.47 -20.97
C LEU A 790 24.25 -4.48 -19.83
N MET A 791 24.57 -4.09 -18.59
CA MET A 791 24.71 -5.02 -17.47
C MET A 791 23.42 -5.79 -17.18
N LEU A 792 22.27 -5.12 -17.15
CA LEU A 792 20.97 -5.76 -16.88
C LEU A 792 20.52 -6.71 -18.03
N PRO A 793 20.56 -6.30 -19.32
CA PRO A 793 20.34 -7.22 -20.45
C PRO A 793 21.26 -8.45 -20.44
N LEU A 794 22.55 -8.26 -20.17
CA LEU A 794 23.54 -9.36 -20.14
C LEU A 794 23.27 -10.32 -18.98
N THR A 795 22.91 -9.79 -17.81
CA THR A 795 22.52 -10.58 -16.63
C THR A 795 21.32 -11.46 -16.95
N LEU A 796 20.29 -10.92 -17.60
CA LEU A 796 19.12 -11.69 -18.00
C LEU A 796 19.46 -12.74 -19.07
N ARG A 797 20.27 -12.40 -20.08
CA ARG A 797 20.66 -13.32 -21.16
C ARG A 797 21.48 -14.52 -20.65
N TYR A 798 22.40 -14.29 -19.72
CA TYR A 798 23.39 -15.29 -19.32
C TYR A 798 23.09 -15.97 -17.99
N LEU A 799 22.36 -15.33 -17.07
CA LEU A 799 22.06 -15.91 -15.75
C LEU A 799 20.66 -16.51 -15.67
N CYS A 800 19.75 -16.25 -16.61
CA CYS A 800 18.42 -16.86 -16.60
C CYS A 800 18.32 -18.05 -17.57
N PRO A 801 17.51 -19.09 -17.26
CA PRO A 801 17.12 -20.09 -18.24
C PRO A 801 16.50 -19.41 -19.47
N ARG A 802 16.75 -19.96 -20.67
CA ARG A 802 16.35 -19.32 -21.95
C ARG A 802 14.89 -18.82 -21.98
N PRO A 803 13.87 -19.56 -21.51
CA PRO A 803 12.49 -19.04 -21.48
C PRO A 803 12.29 -17.84 -20.54
N VAL A 804 12.99 -17.85 -19.40
CA VAL A 804 12.96 -16.79 -18.39
C VAL A 804 13.72 -15.56 -18.87
N ALA A 805 14.85 -15.75 -19.56
CA ALA A 805 15.60 -14.69 -20.20
C ALA A 805 14.75 -13.96 -21.25
N ILE A 806 14.01 -14.70 -22.09
CA ILE A 806 13.11 -14.13 -23.10
C ILE A 806 12.05 -13.23 -22.44
N VAL A 807 11.40 -13.72 -21.38
CA VAL A 807 10.37 -12.96 -20.65
C VAL A 807 10.96 -11.75 -19.92
N GLY A 808 12.11 -11.91 -19.25
CA GLY A 808 12.79 -10.83 -18.53
C GLY A 808 13.32 -9.74 -19.45
N ILE A 809 13.82 -10.10 -20.63
CA ILE A 809 14.30 -9.11 -21.59
C ILE A 809 13.14 -8.43 -22.32
N GLY A 810 12.06 -9.17 -22.64
CA GLY A 810 10.82 -8.58 -23.16
C GLY A 810 10.21 -7.56 -22.19
N THR A 811 10.33 -7.80 -20.88
CA THR A 811 9.96 -6.86 -19.82
C THR A 811 10.78 -5.58 -19.84
N LEU A 812 12.10 -5.70 -20.03
CA LEU A 812 12.98 -4.54 -20.13
C LEU A 812 12.63 -3.69 -21.35
N ALA A 813 12.40 -4.33 -22.51
CA ALA A 813 11.92 -3.66 -23.71
C ALA A 813 10.57 -2.95 -23.49
N ALA A 814 9.61 -3.61 -22.83
CA ALA A 814 8.30 -3.04 -22.50
C ALA A 814 8.39 -1.77 -21.64
N ALA A 815 9.19 -1.82 -20.57
CA ALA A 815 9.40 -0.70 -19.65
C ALA A 815 10.00 0.53 -20.35
N VAL A 816 10.97 0.27 -21.22
CA VAL A 816 11.65 1.34 -21.94
C VAL A 816 10.75 1.93 -23.04
N MET A 817 9.96 1.10 -23.73
CA MET A 817 9.01 1.57 -24.74
C MET A 817 7.90 2.45 -24.16
N SER A 818 7.31 2.06 -23.02
CA SER A 818 6.29 2.85 -22.26
C SER A 818 6.80 4.22 -21.78
N SER A 819 8.11 4.33 -21.60
CA SER A 819 8.74 5.58 -21.18
C SER A 819 9.06 6.48 -22.38
N ALA A 820 9.45 5.87 -23.51
CA ALA A 820 9.78 6.56 -24.75
C ALA A 820 8.53 7.17 -25.42
N ASP A 821 7.44 6.43 -25.55
CA ASP A 821 6.19 6.93 -26.15
C ASP A 821 5.53 8.05 -25.35
N SER A 822 5.48 7.92 -24.02
CA SER A 822 4.98 8.93 -23.10
C SER A 822 5.78 10.24 -23.21
N SER A 823 7.11 10.14 -23.37
CA SER A 823 8.00 11.29 -23.54
C SER A 823 7.83 11.97 -24.91
N ILE A 824 7.70 11.19 -25.99
CA ILE A 824 7.44 11.69 -27.35
C ILE A 824 6.09 12.41 -27.40
N LEU A 825 5.04 11.76 -26.88
CA LEU A 825 3.69 12.31 -26.86
C LEU A 825 3.60 13.58 -26.00
N SER A 826 4.27 13.60 -24.85
CA SER A 826 4.32 14.78 -23.99
C SER A 826 5.02 15.96 -24.68
N SER A 827 6.16 15.72 -25.34
CA SER A 827 6.88 16.73 -26.14
C SER A 827 6.01 17.30 -27.25
N ALA A 828 5.38 16.43 -28.03
CA ALA A 828 4.54 16.81 -29.15
C ALA A 828 3.32 17.60 -28.67
N THR A 829 2.71 17.21 -27.54
CA THR A 829 1.59 17.92 -26.92
C THR A 829 1.97 19.33 -26.48
N VAL A 830 3.13 19.48 -25.84
CA VAL A 830 3.63 20.79 -25.43
C VAL A 830 3.89 21.67 -26.66
N PHE A 831 4.48 21.12 -27.71
CA PHE A 831 4.69 21.85 -28.96
C PHE A 831 3.35 22.32 -29.55
N THR A 832 2.38 21.41 -29.71
CA THR A 832 1.08 21.74 -30.31
C THR A 832 0.29 22.76 -29.50
N ASN A 833 0.16 22.57 -28.18
CA ASN A 833 -0.70 23.44 -27.37
C ASN A 833 -0.01 24.73 -26.90
N ASN A 834 1.28 24.68 -26.55
CA ASN A 834 1.95 25.83 -25.94
C ASN A 834 2.72 26.68 -26.96
N ILE A 835 3.04 26.14 -28.13
CA ILE A 835 3.80 26.83 -29.17
C ILE A 835 2.92 27.06 -30.39
N TYR A 836 2.39 25.99 -30.98
CA TYR A 836 1.63 26.13 -32.21
C TYR A 836 0.34 26.90 -31.99
N ARG A 837 -0.49 26.48 -31.04
CA ARG A 837 -1.74 27.18 -30.72
C ARG A 837 -1.50 28.57 -30.14
N ASN A 838 -0.56 28.74 -29.21
CA ASN A 838 -0.45 30.02 -28.49
C ASN A 838 0.43 31.07 -29.17
N ALA A 839 1.46 30.66 -29.94
CA ALA A 839 2.46 31.56 -30.51
C ALA A 839 2.44 31.64 -32.04
N LEU A 840 2.09 30.55 -32.74
CA LEU A 840 2.09 30.51 -34.21
C LEU A 840 0.69 30.77 -34.81
N ARG A 841 -0.35 30.09 -34.30
CA ARG A 841 -1.72 30.18 -34.83
C ARG A 841 -2.78 30.03 -33.73
N SER A 842 -3.22 31.16 -33.20
CA SER A 842 -4.22 31.27 -32.11
C SER A 842 -5.62 30.77 -32.46
N GLN A 843 -5.98 30.73 -33.74
CA GLN A 843 -7.26 30.22 -34.24
C GLN A 843 -7.15 28.89 -34.99
N ALA A 844 -6.16 28.04 -34.65
CA ALA A 844 -6.01 26.73 -35.27
C ALA A 844 -7.24 25.83 -35.00
N SER A 845 -7.72 25.15 -36.04
CA SER A 845 -8.85 24.22 -35.92
C SER A 845 -8.43 22.92 -35.22
N ASP A 846 -9.40 22.19 -34.68
CA ASP A 846 -9.10 20.93 -33.99
C ASP A 846 -8.38 19.91 -34.88
N ARG A 847 -8.81 19.79 -36.13
CA ARG A 847 -8.19 18.88 -37.11
C ARG A 847 -6.74 19.27 -37.42
N GLU A 848 -6.47 20.56 -37.45
CA GLU A 848 -5.13 21.10 -37.68
C GLU A 848 -4.21 20.81 -36.50
N LEU A 849 -4.68 20.99 -35.26
CA LEU A 849 -3.90 20.67 -34.06
C LEU A 849 -3.54 19.19 -33.98
N VAL A 850 -4.43 18.29 -34.40
CA VAL A 850 -4.16 16.84 -34.48
C VAL A 850 -3.08 16.53 -35.52
N TRP A 851 -3.12 17.18 -36.69
CA TRP A 851 -2.08 17.02 -37.71
C TRP A 851 -0.71 17.54 -37.24
N VAL A 852 -0.70 18.72 -36.61
CA VAL A 852 0.52 19.30 -36.04
C VAL A 852 1.10 18.43 -34.94
N LEU A 853 0.26 17.85 -34.09
CA LEU A 853 0.68 16.88 -33.07
C LEU A 853 1.38 15.67 -33.69
N ARG A 854 0.83 15.11 -34.77
CA ARG A 854 1.41 13.97 -35.49
C ARG A 854 2.75 14.30 -36.13
N VAL A 855 2.88 15.48 -36.74
CA VAL A 855 4.17 15.96 -37.28
C VAL A 855 5.19 16.15 -36.16
N ALA A 856 4.78 16.74 -35.04
CA ALA A 856 5.66 16.94 -33.88
C ALA A 856 6.14 15.60 -33.27
N ILE A 857 5.30 14.56 -33.23
CA ILE A 857 5.69 13.20 -32.81
C ILE A 857 6.83 12.68 -33.69
N LEU A 858 6.72 12.83 -35.02
CA LEU A 858 7.73 12.36 -35.96
C LEU A 858 9.04 13.13 -35.82
N VAL A 859 8.99 14.47 -35.72
CA VAL A 859 10.17 15.32 -35.57
C VAL A 859 10.91 15.03 -34.26
N VAL A 860 10.18 14.95 -33.14
CA VAL A 860 10.77 14.63 -31.83
C VAL A 860 11.39 13.24 -31.84
N GLY A 861 10.74 12.26 -32.46
CA GLY A 861 11.26 10.89 -32.60
C GLY A 861 12.58 10.85 -33.36
N VAL A 862 12.67 11.53 -34.51
CA VAL A 862 13.90 11.58 -35.33
C VAL A 862 15.04 12.25 -34.58
N ILE A 863 14.81 13.42 -33.96
CA ILE A 863 15.83 14.15 -33.20
C ILE A 863 16.34 13.29 -32.04
N SER A 864 15.44 12.67 -31.28
CA SER A 864 15.80 11.84 -30.14
C SER A 864 16.62 10.61 -30.56
N THR A 865 16.30 10.03 -31.71
CA THR A 865 17.05 8.89 -32.28
C THR A 865 18.46 9.30 -32.71
N GLY A 866 18.59 10.46 -33.37
CA GLY A 866 19.90 11.00 -33.78
C GLY A 866 20.81 11.28 -32.58
N ILE A 867 20.27 11.87 -31.51
CA ILE A 867 21.02 12.09 -30.27
C ILE A 867 21.35 10.74 -29.60
N ALA A 868 20.45 9.75 -29.66
CA ALA A 868 20.66 8.45 -29.01
C ALA A 868 21.81 7.68 -29.64
N ILE A 869 22.01 7.83 -30.96
CA ILE A 869 23.14 7.22 -31.68
C ILE A 869 24.49 7.82 -31.23
N VAL A 870 24.53 9.09 -30.82
CA VAL A 870 25.76 9.80 -30.41
C VAL A 870 26.00 9.72 -28.89
N ALA A 871 24.95 9.46 -28.12
CA ALA A 871 25.01 9.46 -26.66
C ALA A 871 25.78 8.26 -26.09
N ARG A 872 26.65 8.53 -25.11
CA ARG A 872 27.51 7.52 -24.48
C ARG A 872 27.00 6.93 -23.17
N SER A 873 25.97 7.53 -22.55
CA SER A 873 25.43 7.05 -21.28
C SER A 873 23.96 7.40 -21.10
N VAL A 874 23.14 6.37 -20.85
CA VAL A 874 21.71 6.51 -20.51
C VAL A 874 21.53 7.23 -19.18
N TYR A 875 22.31 6.83 -18.17
CA TYR A 875 22.23 7.40 -16.82
C TYR A 875 22.68 8.87 -16.81
N GLY A 876 23.75 9.19 -17.54
CA GLY A 876 24.25 10.56 -17.66
C GLY A 876 23.21 11.51 -18.29
N LEU A 877 22.56 11.08 -19.38
CA LEU A 877 21.49 11.86 -20.00
C LEU A 877 20.29 12.06 -19.06
N TYR A 878 19.87 11.01 -18.35
CA TYR A 878 18.76 11.09 -17.39
C TYR A 878 19.04 12.08 -16.24
N VAL A 879 20.24 12.01 -15.66
CA VAL A 879 20.67 12.92 -14.59
C VAL A 879 20.76 14.35 -15.10
N MET A 880 21.31 14.57 -16.30
CA MET A 880 21.38 15.89 -16.93
C MET A 880 19.99 16.52 -17.12
N CYS A 881 18.98 15.73 -17.52
CA CYS A 881 17.60 16.18 -17.64
C CYS A 881 17.03 16.61 -16.29
N SER A 882 17.14 15.72 -15.30
CA SER A 882 16.59 15.92 -13.96
C SER A 882 17.23 17.13 -13.27
N ASP A 883 18.51 17.35 -13.53
CA ASP A 883 19.29 18.48 -13.02
C ASP A 883 18.76 19.81 -13.56
N LEU A 884 18.54 19.92 -14.86
CA LEU A 884 17.94 21.12 -15.45
C LEU A 884 16.52 21.39 -14.91
N MET A 885 15.72 20.34 -14.68
CA MET A 885 14.38 20.48 -14.09
C MET A 885 14.44 20.93 -12.63
N TYR A 886 15.36 20.37 -11.86
CA TYR A 886 15.58 20.69 -10.47
C TYR A 886 16.07 22.13 -10.29
N VAL A 887 17.10 22.51 -11.04
CA VAL A 887 17.73 23.83 -10.89
C VAL A 887 16.81 24.94 -11.40
N ILE A 888 16.10 24.71 -12.51
CA ILE A 888 15.37 25.76 -13.21
C ILE A 888 13.87 25.75 -12.88
N LEU A 889 13.17 24.63 -13.06
CA LEU A 889 11.70 24.62 -13.04
C LEU A 889 11.11 24.41 -11.66
N PHE A 890 11.73 23.58 -10.82
CA PHE A 890 11.19 23.26 -9.50
C PHE A 890 10.95 24.51 -8.61
N PRO A 891 11.89 25.48 -8.51
CA PRO A 891 11.66 26.72 -7.75
C PRO A 891 10.51 27.56 -8.29
N GLN A 892 10.38 27.66 -9.62
CA GLN A 892 9.33 28.45 -10.27
C GLN A 892 7.97 27.86 -10.04
N PHE A 893 7.88 26.54 -10.18
CA PHE A 893 6.66 25.79 -9.92
C PHE A 893 6.21 25.95 -8.46
N THR A 894 7.15 25.84 -7.52
CA THR A 894 6.88 25.99 -6.08
C THR A 894 6.41 27.40 -5.72
N CYS A 895 7.09 28.43 -6.23
CA CYS A 895 6.70 29.82 -5.96
C CYS A 895 5.31 30.16 -6.52
N VAL A 896 4.99 29.69 -7.72
CA VAL A 896 3.67 29.95 -8.34
C VAL A 896 2.52 29.31 -7.54
N LEU A 897 2.73 28.12 -6.98
CA LEU A 897 1.67 27.41 -6.25
C LEU A 897 1.49 27.87 -4.80
N PHE A 898 2.60 28.20 -4.12
CA PHE A 898 2.59 28.36 -2.66
C PHE A 898 2.88 29.78 -2.19
N LEU A 899 3.46 30.64 -3.03
CA LEU A 899 3.83 32.00 -2.64
C LEU A 899 2.94 33.03 -3.33
N PRO A 900 1.95 33.60 -2.61
CA PRO A 900 1.14 34.68 -3.14
C PRO A 900 2.03 35.91 -3.38
N GLY A 901 1.90 36.52 -4.55
CA GLY A 901 2.72 37.67 -4.97
C GLY A 901 3.91 37.34 -5.88
N THR A 902 4.05 36.10 -6.33
CA THR A 902 5.00 35.73 -7.41
C THR A 902 4.55 36.29 -8.75
N ASN A 903 5.46 36.89 -9.52
CA ASN A 903 5.17 37.45 -10.85
C ASN A 903 6.20 37.02 -11.91
N SER A 904 5.94 37.37 -13.17
CA SER A 904 6.76 36.89 -14.30
C SER A 904 8.14 37.49 -14.39
N TYR A 905 8.36 38.69 -13.83
CA TYR A 905 9.69 39.27 -13.72
C TYR A 905 10.56 38.48 -12.74
N GLY A 906 10.03 38.11 -11.57
CA GLY A 906 10.72 37.20 -10.65
C GLY A 906 10.98 35.83 -11.27
N GLY A 907 10.00 35.27 -12.00
CA GLY A 907 10.17 34.03 -12.75
C GLY A 907 11.29 34.07 -13.80
N LEU A 908 11.41 35.18 -14.54
CA LEU A 908 12.45 35.39 -15.55
C LEU A 908 13.84 35.56 -14.92
N ALA A 909 13.96 36.37 -13.86
CA ALA A 909 15.21 36.56 -13.13
C ALA A 909 15.77 35.24 -12.59
N GLY A 910 14.91 34.43 -11.96
CA GLY A 910 15.29 33.11 -11.46
C GLY A 910 15.77 32.15 -12.57
N PHE A 911 15.13 32.17 -13.74
CA PHE A 911 15.55 31.36 -14.89
C PHE A 911 16.96 31.69 -15.39
N VAL A 912 17.23 32.98 -15.60
CA VAL A 912 18.53 33.41 -16.17
C VAL A 912 19.66 33.11 -15.19
N ILE A 913 19.47 33.44 -13.91
CA ILE A 913 20.48 33.22 -12.87
C ILE A 913 20.79 31.72 -12.72
N SER A 914 19.76 30.89 -12.66
CA SER A 914 19.93 29.44 -12.49
C SER A 914 20.55 28.74 -13.70
N LEU A 915 20.19 29.15 -14.92
CA LEU A 915 20.79 28.64 -16.14
C LEU A 915 22.29 28.99 -16.23
N LEU A 916 22.65 30.24 -15.91
CA LEU A 916 24.06 30.67 -15.93
C LEU A 916 24.90 29.93 -14.87
N LEU A 917 24.41 29.83 -13.64
CA LEU A 917 25.09 29.08 -12.58
C LEU A 917 25.27 27.61 -12.96
N ARG A 918 24.28 27.02 -13.64
CA ARG A 918 24.35 25.62 -14.07
C ARG A 918 25.34 25.39 -15.21
N LEU A 919 25.36 26.27 -16.21
CA LEU A 919 26.28 26.16 -17.36
C LEU A 919 27.71 26.42 -16.93
N PHE A 920 27.96 27.45 -16.11
CA PHE A 920 29.30 27.76 -15.63
C PHE A 920 29.85 26.74 -14.62
N GLY A 921 29.00 25.93 -13.99
CA GLY A 921 29.43 24.80 -13.15
C GLY A 921 30.09 23.66 -13.94
N GLY A 922 29.97 23.63 -15.27
CA GLY A 922 30.51 22.60 -16.17
C GLY A 922 29.58 21.39 -16.36
N GLU A 923 29.81 20.63 -17.44
CA GLU A 923 29.13 19.36 -17.71
C GLU A 923 30.04 18.39 -18.46
N SER A 924 30.43 17.32 -17.78
CA SER A 924 31.29 16.26 -18.30
C SER A 924 30.68 15.52 -19.50
N LEU A 925 29.35 15.37 -19.56
CA LEU A 925 28.67 14.59 -20.60
C LEU A 925 28.72 15.25 -21.99
N ILE A 926 28.79 16.58 -22.04
CA ILE A 926 28.89 17.38 -23.26
C ILE A 926 30.27 18.04 -23.43
N GLY A 927 31.24 17.69 -22.57
CA GLY A 927 32.60 18.22 -22.62
C GLY A 927 32.72 19.70 -22.26
N LEU A 928 31.78 20.24 -21.47
CA LEU A 928 31.73 21.66 -21.12
C LEU A 928 32.55 21.91 -19.83
N PRO A 929 33.66 22.68 -19.90
CA PRO A 929 34.54 22.86 -18.76
C PRO A 929 33.89 23.71 -17.66
N ALA A 930 34.24 23.43 -16.40
CA ALA A 930 33.79 24.22 -15.26
C ALA A 930 34.50 25.58 -15.24
N VAL A 931 33.75 26.65 -15.48
CA VAL A 931 34.23 28.04 -15.40
C VAL A 931 34.19 28.53 -13.94
N LEU A 932 33.12 28.20 -13.22
CA LEU A 932 32.96 28.48 -11.79
C LEU A 932 33.42 27.27 -10.98
N LYS A 933 34.58 27.37 -10.31
CA LYS A 933 35.08 26.32 -9.41
C LYS A 933 34.48 26.52 -8.02
N PHE A 934 33.53 25.67 -7.63
CA PHE A 934 32.93 25.69 -6.30
C PHE A 934 33.90 25.09 -5.26
N PRO A 935 33.66 25.29 -3.95
CA PRO A 935 34.49 24.67 -2.90
C PRO A 935 34.66 23.17 -3.16
N LEU A 936 35.81 22.58 -2.80
CA LEU A 936 36.11 21.15 -3.02
C LEU A 936 36.21 20.70 -4.51
N TYR A 937 36.41 21.62 -5.46
CA TYR A 937 36.69 21.27 -6.86
C TYR A 937 38.03 20.52 -7.02
N SER A 938 38.04 19.44 -7.79
CA SER A 938 39.24 18.66 -8.12
C SER A 938 39.37 18.50 -9.63
N GLU A 939 40.56 18.78 -10.20
CA GLU A 939 40.83 18.62 -11.65
C GLU A 939 40.61 17.17 -12.14
N GLN A 940 40.77 16.17 -11.26
CA GLN A 940 40.62 14.76 -11.61
C GLN A 940 39.17 14.25 -11.47
N HIS A 941 38.35 14.86 -10.60
CA HIS A 941 37.03 14.36 -10.22
C HIS A 941 35.88 15.37 -10.41
N GLY A 942 36.16 16.58 -10.88
CA GLY A 942 35.17 17.64 -11.13
C GLY A 942 34.63 18.31 -9.87
N GLN A 943 33.39 18.80 -9.95
CA GLN A 943 32.68 19.51 -8.86
C GLN A 943 32.23 18.52 -7.78
N ARG A 944 32.71 18.71 -6.53
CA ARG A 944 32.33 17.86 -5.37
C ARG A 944 31.33 18.51 -4.41
N PHE A 945 31.24 19.83 -4.44
CA PHE A 945 30.25 20.59 -3.68
C PHE A 945 28.87 20.51 -4.34
N PRO A 946 27.76 20.53 -3.57
CA PRO A 946 26.39 20.44 -4.08
C PRO A 946 25.94 21.72 -4.82
N PHE A 947 26.63 22.02 -5.92
CA PHE A 947 26.46 23.27 -6.66
C PHE A 947 25.10 23.35 -7.36
N ARG A 948 24.49 22.23 -7.73
CA ARG A 948 23.16 22.21 -8.38
C ARG A 948 22.09 22.65 -7.38
N THR A 949 22.16 22.16 -6.15
CA THR A 949 21.27 22.57 -5.05
C THR A 949 21.45 24.04 -4.69
N VAL A 950 22.67 24.56 -4.69
CA VAL A 950 22.90 26.00 -4.50
C VAL A 950 22.30 26.81 -5.66
N ALA A 951 22.49 26.39 -6.90
CA ALA A 951 21.87 27.05 -8.05
C ALA A 951 20.33 27.07 -7.97
N MET A 952 19.73 25.98 -7.49
CA MET A 952 18.29 25.88 -7.23
C MET A 952 17.83 26.86 -6.13
N LEU A 953 18.57 26.97 -5.02
CA LEU A 953 18.23 27.91 -3.94
C LEU A 953 18.38 29.37 -4.39
N CYS A 954 19.43 29.67 -5.17
CA CYS A 954 19.61 30.98 -5.79
C CYS A 954 18.43 31.33 -6.72
N ASN A 955 17.91 30.36 -7.47
CA ASN A 955 16.71 30.54 -8.29
C ASN A 955 15.49 30.90 -7.42
N LEU A 956 15.22 30.13 -6.36
CA LEU A 956 14.11 30.39 -5.43
C LEU A 956 14.19 31.81 -4.85
N LEU A 957 15.38 32.20 -4.38
CA LEU A 957 15.62 33.53 -3.84
C LEU A 957 15.42 34.63 -4.88
N ALA A 958 15.94 34.43 -6.10
CA ALA A 958 15.78 35.37 -7.20
C ALA A 958 14.31 35.55 -7.59
N ILE A 959 13.49 34.50 -7.56
CA ILE A 959 12.05 34.59 -7.83
C ILE A 959 11.35 35.43 -6.76
N VAL A 960 11.62 35.16 -5.47
CA VAL A 960 10.96 35.86 -4.36
C VAL A 960 11.38 37.32 -4.31
N LEU A 961 12.69 37.59 -4.40
CA LEU A 961 13.22 38.95 -4.39
C LEU A 961 12.78 39.71 -5.64
N GLY A 962 12.91 39.12 -6.82
CA GLY A 962 12.50 39.74 -8.08
C GLY A 962 11.01 40.07 -8.10
N SER A 963 10.17 39.16 -7.58
CA SER A 963 8.72 39.40 -7.50
C SER A 963 8.36 40.49 -6.50
N LYS A 964 8.97 40.48 -5.30
CA LYS A 964 8.74 41.53 -4.29
C LYS A 964 9.24 42.89 -4.73
N LEU A 965 10.44 42.96 -5.30
CA LEU A 965 11.06 44.20 -5.77
C LEU A 965 10.21 44.83 -6.87
N THR A 966 9.75 44.04 -7.84
CA THR A 966 8.88 44.54 -8.91
C THR A 966 7.50 44.92 -8.39
N HIS A 967 6.89 44.14 -7.49
CA HIS A 967 5.62 44.51 -6.86
C HIS A 967 5.72 45.83 -6.08
N VAL A 968 6.81 46.05 -5.33
CA VAL A 968 7.07 47.32 -4.63
C VAL A 968 7.31 48.45 -5.61
N ALA A 969 8.11 48.22 -6.66
CA ALA A 969 8.45 49.23 -7.63
C ALA A 969 7.23 49.72 -8.44
N PHE A 970 6.32 48.82 -8.83
CA PHE A 970 5.08 49.20 -9.51
C PHE A 970 4.05 49.81 -8.55
N ASN A 971 3.86 49.26 -7.34
CA ASN A 971 2.85 49.80 -6.40
C ASN A 971 3.25 51.11 -5.74
N ARG A 972 4.55 51.38 -5.56
CA ARG A 972 5.03 52.69 -5.05
C ARG A 972 5.24 53.72 -6.15
N GLY A 973 4.93 53.38 -7.42
CA GLY A 973 5.07 54.28 -8.56
C GLY A 973 6.51 54.56 -8.99
N TRP A 974 7.48 53.72 -8.57
CA TRP A 974 8.88 53.83 -9.01
C TRP A 974 9.06 53.42 -10.48
N LEU A 975 8.17 52.58 -11.01
CA LEU A 975 8.10 52.19 -12.41
C LEU A 975 6.74 52.58 -13.00
N SER A 976 6.76 53.22 -14.17
CA SER A 976 5.54 53.55 -14.91
C SER A 976 4.80 52.28 -15.34
N PRO A 977 3.46 52.23 -15.28
CA PRO A 977 2.66 51.12 -15.82
C PRO A 977 2.96 50.82 -17.29
N SER A 978 3.43 51.79 -18.08
CA SER A 978 3.81 51.58 -19.48
C SER A 978 5.04 50.68 -19.67
N LEU A 979 5.81 50.40 -18.61
CA LEU A 979 6.99 49.55 -18.63
C LEU A 979 6.68 48.08 -18.26
N ASP A 980 5.42 47.72 -18.04
CA ASP A 980 4.97 46.34 -17.78
C ASP A 980 4.86 45.52 -19.08
N ILE A 981 6.02 45.22 -19.69
CA ILE A 981 6.18 44.39 -20.91
C ILE A 981 5.62 42.97 -20.73
N LEU A 982 5.63 42.45 -19.50
CA LEU A 982 5.16 41.09 -19.18
C LEU A 982 3.69 41.07 -18.71
N HIS A 983 2.98 42.20 -18.74
CA HIS A 983 1.58 42.35 -18.32
C HIS A 983 1.27 41.69 -16.97
N SER A 984 2.17 41.87 -16.01
CA SER A 984 2.08 41.24 -14.68
C SER A 984 1.14 41.97 -13.71
N PHE A 985 0.73 43.21 -14.02
CA PHE A 985 -0.14 44.03 -13.18
C PHE A 985 -1.37 44.55 -13.96
N PRO A 986 -2.59 44.53 -13.37
CA PRO A 986 -3.79 45.02 -14.06
C PRO A 986 -3.74 46.54 -14.23
N HIS A 987 -3.85 47.01 -15.48
CA HIS A 987 -4.04 48.44 -15.77
C HIS A 987 -5.42 48.89 -15.28
N PRO A 988 -5.55 50.09 -14.65
CA PRO A 988 -6.86 50.63 -14.30
C PRO A 988 -7.55 51.13 -15.57
N LEU A 989 -8.30 50.24 -16.22
CA LEU A 989 -9.30 50.60 -17.22
C LEU A 989 -10.66 50.19 -16.67
N HIS A 990 -11.14 50.90 -15.63
CA HIS A 990 -12.56 51.25 -15.34
C HIS A 990 -12.74 51.70 -13.86
N PRO A 991 -13.37 52.84 -13.57
CA PRO A 991 -13.33 53.50 -12.25
C PRO A 991 -14.30 52.97 -11.17
N HIS A 992 -14.86 51.74 -11.29
CA HIS A 992 -15.96 51.30 -10.40
C HIS A 992 -15.84 49.92 -9.72
N SER A 993 -14.68 49.26 -9.66
CA SER A 993 -14.55 48.03 -8.85
C SER A 993 -13.80 48.27 -7.54
N THR A 994 -14.52 48.75 -6.52
CA THR A 994 -14.09 48.70 -5.12
C THR A 994 -14.34 47.31 -4.54
N ARG A 995 -13.38 46.38 -4.71
CA ARG A 995 -13.24 45.25 -3.78
C ARG A 995 -11.78 45.10 -3.37
N PRO A 996 -11.47 45.16 -2.06
CA PRO A 996 -10.13 44.87 -1.58
C PRO A 996 -9.84 43.37 -1.66
N TRP A 997 -8.60 43.04 -2.04
CA TRP A 997 -8.07 41.69 -2.12
C TRP A 997 -7.94 41.07 -0.71
N ARG A 998 -8.45 39.83 -0.55
CA ARG A 998 -8.13 38.92 0.56
C ARG A 998 -7.51 37.65 -0.01
#